data_AF-A0A9P0NYE1-F1
#
_entry.id   AF-A0A9P0NYE1-F1
#
_cell.length_a   1.000
_cell.length_b   1.000
_cell.length_c   1.000
_cell.angle_alpha   90.00
_cell.angle_beta   90.00
_cell.angle_gamma   90.00
#
_symmetry.space_group_name_H-M   'P 1'
#
loop_
_entity.id
_entity.type
_entity.pdbx_description
1 polymer ?
#
loop_
_entity_poly.entity_id
_entity_poly.type
_entity_poly.pdbx_seq_one_letter_code
_entity_poly.pdbx_strand_id
1 'polypeptide(L)'
;MCDDFDPACLPEEFVSVSRPSKIIDRLIEKRRKLHEEAIACMRNRIKEINLEVDEVIKCKSVVFQQRSQEAEDDITECLKQLKGIEDLDLDTLRQKETAFPDSVSSIEQANRTQLSTIEAFYEFLVKTEKHRTEKIKALMKQTLQKLQDIGYRLPYNNEEYFGNEIIDLNKITLNNMQAFEDLKKELEIRAVHDMQMRSGEILAAKEMVKKCLRKQLRRSVSRFAGMIKSTTAIGNPDISQQISTIQSFQSMMQGSEGSDMSVPVTEKDVEDWLQQTRVTLAALDQGAKHLVSLYKNIIVILFNRFFSELDDFKKVIRRHSILNENEIEEFQSEIYTPTVDELDIRLKSDLQKLQMVWAKTIDKMKETVENTYNFLKGASSLWDKHFRRVREAQYLVLQDVENMTEVNNLSIGEYEAKLNILIDKLRQGPNEKKLNKLVNEVYGILDGIKNAYVVHCNTEIQVVQKYKSMVECEVEVLMAEISRLLIIYPPDEDRDPKKQRGRGSQTEVTKIDPDEALLPMQMLYCIFQVDAVKNWMFGLWEAINQYKTVGKSEIMAITESWLDGQISKIRHRLSVKLAFHTPRYLKVEFSIYQKRKRELDEHNGRLDRHKKAAEARIKALKEASAENVLKYAGICDSFKEVCQTFLENSQKQTFSSAIRMACATLNPTLEKYQLALSKQLNEHLRDVDDFWDELTVSGYLFLEAIKLFREGGNYSPEEITTLQKTLKKLETTVKRQLDGITNSAKSAIKPYAAQLEKRHAEVILTVSEVIKEFEHNEHTERLINRTHQRIKDEMYRIKMKQRQINIHLKKLVNEFEVNVGKYGYLDTLMEKLDGIFDGFYAFSNIIAHPQPIVLYSAHGETISEAKHSGDYLKCLYDQEPSEEDNFLSKLNRILYDSLSEIQRYSKRSIQVQ
;
A
#
# COMPACT_ATOMS: atom_id res chain seq x y z
N MET A 1 98.58 210.12 31.72
CA MET A 1 97.95 210.61 30.49
C MET A 1 96.47 210.35 30.63
N CYS A 2 95.65 211.41 30.52
CA CYS A 2 94.17 211.50 30.36
C CYS A 2 93.45 210.24 29.84
N ASP A 3 92.19 209.90 30.14
CA ASP A 3 91.06 210.52 30.87
C ASP A 3 90.15 209.38 31.41
N ASP A 4 89.35 209.72 32.43
CA ASP A 4 88.40 208.94 33.25
C ASP A 4 87.70 207.69 32.63
N PHE A 5 87.72 206.55 33.36
CA PHE A 5 86.55 205.72 33.77
C PHE A 5 86.96 204.36 34.39
N ASP A 6 86.78 204.21 35.71
CA ASP A 6 86.86 202.95 36.50
C ASP A 6 85.51 202.74 37.24
N PRO A 7 84.81 201.57 37.16
CA PRO A 7 83.47 201.38 37.71
C PRO A 7 83.40 200.63 39.06
N ALA A 8 84.48 200.55 39.84
CA ALA A 8 84.41 200.09 41.25
C ALA A 8 83.86 201.15 42.24
N CYS A 9 83.41 202.33 41.76
CA CYS A 9 83.09 203.50 42.61
C CYS A 9 81.66 204.09 42.44
N LEU A 10 80.70 203.43 41.79
CA LEU A 10 79.39 204.03 41.41
C LEU A 10 78.18 203.35 42.10
N PRO A 11 77.12 204.11 42.46
CA PRO A 11 76.24 203.78 43.60
C PRO A 11 75.29 202.61 43.33
N GLU A 12 74.96 201.83 44.36
CA GLU A 12 74.04 200.67 44.33
C GLU A 12 72.64 200.95 43.75
N GLU A 13 72.32 202.21 43.45
CA GLU A 13 71.07 202.66 42.83
C GLU A 13 71.26 203.17 41.38
N PHE A 14 72.07 202.51 40.56
CA PHE A 14 72.18 202.85 39.14
C PHE A 14 71.08 202.20 38.28
N VAL A 15 70.07 202.99 37.92
CA VAL A 15 69.01 202.62 36.96
C VAL A 15 69.40 203.04 35.54
N SER A 16 69.53 202.09 34.59
CA SER A 16 69.72 202.38 33.16
C SER A 16 68.40 202.25 32.38
N VAL A 17 67.94 203.37 31.82
CA VAL A 17 66.71 203.47 31.04
C VAL A 17 66.93 202.92 29.61
N SER A 18 66.33 201.77 29.27
CA SER A 18 65.94 201.47 27.89
C SER A 18 64.87 200.36 27.83
N ARG A 19 63.74 200.63 27.17
CA ARG A 19 62.56 199.73 27.07
C ARG A 19 62.83 198.49 26.20
N PRO A 20 62.08 197.37 26.41
CA PRO A 20 62.31 196.08 25.75
C PRO A 20 61.81 196.05 24.30
N SER A 21 62.53 195.33 23.42
CA SER A 21 62.17 195.17 22.00
C SER A 21 61.22 193.98 21.78
N LYS A 22 59.98 194.28 21.40
CA LYS A 22 58.89 193.31 21.05
C LYS A 22 59.23 192.29 19.94
N ILE A 23 60.41 192.38 19.31
CA ILE A 23 60.81 191.52 18.19
C ILE A 23 61.40 190.19 18.70
N ILE A 24 62.13 190.19 19.82
CA ILE A 24 62.81 188.99 20.34
C ILE A 24 61.78 187.99 20.90
N ASP A 25 60.75 188.45 21.61
CA ASP A 25 59.70 187.58 22.17
C ASP A 25 58.90 186.83 21.10
N ARG A 26 58.61 187.48 19.95
CA ARG A 26 57.90 186.82 18.83
C ARG A 26 58.72 185.69 18.21
N LEU A 27 60.04 185.81 18.22
CA LEU A 27 60.95 184.83 17.61
C LEU A 27 61.06 183.56 18.47
N ILE A 28 61.11 183.71 19.80
CA ILE A 28 61.11 182.59 20.75
C ILE A 28 59.77 181.83 20.71
N GLU A 29 58.66 182.56 20.69
CA GLU A 29 57.32 181.96 20.64
C GLU A 29 57.08 181.17 19.33
N LYS A 30 57.60 181.66 18.21
CA LYS A 30 57.54 180.94 16.93
C LYS A 30 58.33 179.62 16.98
N ARG A 31 59.53 179.63 17.58
CA ARG A 31 60.34 178.40 17.74
C ARG A 31 59.67 177.38 18.66
N ARG A 32 58.99 177.82 19.74
CA ARG A 32 58.22 176.95 20.63
C ARG A 32 57.13 176.17 19.88
N LYS A 33 56.27 176.89 19.14
CA LYS A 33 55.14 176.25 18.42
C LYS A 33 55.60 175.19 17.43
N LEU A 34 56.64 175.48 16.64
CA LEU A 34 57.18 174.53 15.67
C LEU A 34 57.72 173.26 16.35
N HIS A 35 58.32 173.40 17.53
CA HIS A 35 58.85 172.28 18.29
C HIS A 35 57.74 171.36 18.83
N GLU A 36 56.69 171.96 19.40
CA GLU A 36 55.53 171.20 19.90
C GLU A 36 54.75 170.51 18.77
N GLU A 37 54.58 171.17 17.61
CA GLU A 37 53.94 170.59 16.43
C GLU A 37 54.69 169.36 15.89
N ALA A 38 56.02 169.40 15.85
CA ALA A 38 56.84 168.28 15.39
C ALA A 38 56.71 167.04 16.30
N ILE A 39 56.66 167.23 17.63
CA ILE A 39 56.42 166.14 18.59
C ILE A 39 55.00 165.57 18.43
N ALA A 40 53.99 166.42 18.30
CA ALA A 40 52.60 165.99 18.12
C ALA A 40 52.40 165.17 16.83
N CYS A 41 53.03 165.59 15.74
CA CYS A 41 53.00 164.88 14.46
C CYS A 41 53.57 163.46 14.57
N MET A 42 54.70 163.30 15.25
CA MET A 42 55.30 161.97 15.49
C MET A 42 54.36 161.03 16.24
N ARG A 43 53.78 161.47 17.36
CA ARG A 43 52.90 160.63 18.18
C ARG A 43 51.66 160.16 17.42
N ASN A 44 51.09 161.00 16.55
CA ASN A 44 49.97 160.59 15.71
C ASN A 44 50.37 159.51 14.70
N ARG A 45 51.54 159.65 14.07
CA ARG A 45 52.02 158.65 13.10
C ARG A 45 52.37 157.31 13.74
N ILE A 46 52.83 157.29 15.00
CA ILE A 46 53.00 156.04 15.78
C ILE A 46 51.65 155.31 15.96
N LYS A 47 50.57 156.03 16.26
CA LYS A 47 49.22 155.43 16.42
C LYS A 47 48.72 154.79 15.13
N GLU A 48 48.97 155.42 13.99
CA GLU A 48 48.59 154.88 12.67
C GLU A 48 49.32 153.56 12.37
N ILE A 49 50.63 153.47 12.67
CA ILE A 49 51.41 152.24 12.47
C ILE A 49 50.87 151.08 13.31
N ASN A 50 50.45 151.34 14.55
CA ASN A 50 49.89 150.30 15.41
C ASN A 50 48.58 149.72 14.82
N LEU A 51 47.67 150.58 14.37
CA LEU A 51 46.39 150.19 13.76
C LEU A 51 46.58 149.36 12.47
N GLU A 52 47.53 149.75 11.60
CA GLU A 52 47.85 149.01 10.38
C GLU A 52 48.24 147.56 10.67
N VAL A 53 49.04 147.34 11.71
CA VAL A 53 49.57 146.01 12.04
C VAL A 53 48.52 145.15 12.77
N ASP A 54 47.68 145.74 13.62
CA ASP A 54 46.61 145.02 14.32
C ASP A 54 45.58 144.42 13.34
N GLU A 55 45.22 145.14 12.27
CA GLU A 55 44.29 144.63 11.24
C GLU A 55 44.89 143.45 10.44
N VAL A 56 46.20 143.45 10.18
CA VAL A 56 46.88 142.34 9.50
C VAL A 56 46.83 141.06 10.34
N ILE A 57 47.04 141.18 11.66
CA ILE A 57 46.96 140.05 12.60
C ILE A 57 45.53 139.49 12.65
N LYS A 58 44.53 140.36 12.73
CA LYS A 58 43.11 139.97 12.77
C LYS A 58 42.64 139.22 11.53
N CYS A 59 43.06 139.63 10.34
CA CYS A 59 42.72 138.92 9.11
C CYS A 59 43.27 137.48 9.08
N LYS A 60 44.48 137.25 9.62
CA LYS A 60 45.08 135.92 9.60
C LYS A 60 44.48 134.96 10.63
N SER A 61 44.02 135.47 11.78
CA SER A 61 43.39 134.63 12.81
C SER A 61 42.07 133.99 12.34
N VAL A 62 41.29 134.70 11.51
CA VAL A 62 40.04 134.15 10.94
C VAL A 62 40.31 132.96 10.01
N VAL A 63 41.36 133.06 9.17
CA VAL A 63 41.75 131.97 8.25
C VAL A 63 42.20 130.72 9.03
N PHE A 64 42.89 130.90 10.15
CA PHE A 64 43.28 129.79 11.03
C PHE A 64 42.06 129.08 11.63
N GLN A 65 41.08 129.85 12.14
CA GLN A 65 39.85 129.29 12.72
C GLN A 65 39.06 128.43 11.72
N GLN A 66 38.93 128.89 10.47
CA GLN A 66 38.20 128.15 9.44
C GLN A 66 38.84 126.78 9.14
N ARG A 67 40.18 126.73 8.98
CA ARG A 67 40.90 125.48 8.72
C ARG A 67 40.86 124.49 9.88
N SER A 68 40.78 124.98 11.11
CA SER A 68 40.67 124.10 12.27
C SER A 68 39.28 123.44 12.37
N GLN A 69 38.21 124.12 11.92
CA GLN A 69 36.85 123.57 11.93
C GLN A 69 36.67 122.47 10.88
N GLU A 70 37.20 122.66 9.67
CA GLU A 70 37.13 121.66 8.59
C GLU A 70 37.74 120.30 9.01
N ALA A 71 38.85 120.33 9.75
CA ALA A 71 39.48 119.12 10.27
C ALA A 71 38.64 118.39 11.35
N GLU A 72 37.82 119.10 12.13
CA GLU A 72 36.92 118.49 13.11
C GLU A 72 35.70 117.81 12.46
N ASP A 73 35.18 118.40 11.38
CA ASP A 73 34.01 117.89 10.67
C ASP A 73 34.33 116.55 9.96
N ASP A 74 35.49 116.43 9.30
CA ASP A 74 35.95 115.19 8.64
C ASP A 74 36.07 114.01 9.63
N ILE A 75 36.54 114.29 10.84
CA ILE A 75 36.70 113.26 11.88
C ILE A 75 35.33 112.80 12.41
N THR A 76 34.38 113.71 12.52
CA THR A 76 33.02 113.40 13.00
C THR A 76 32.25 112.52 12.01
N GLU A 77 32.45 112.70 10.70
CA GLU A 77 31.85 111.89 9.65
C GLU A 77 32.37 110.43 9.69
N CYS A 78 33.67 110.24 9.88
CA CYS A 78 34.29 108.91 9.97
C CYS A 78 33.75 108.10 11.16
N LEU A 79 33.52 108.73 12.31
CA LEU A 79 33.00 108.06 13.51
C LEU A 79 31.53 107.63 13.38
N LYS A 80 30.70 108.29 12.56
CA LYS A 80 29.32 107.87 12.30
C LYS A 80 29.25 106.53 11.56
N GLN A 81 30.20 106.25 10.67
CA GLN A 81 30.23 105.00 9.89
C GLN A 81 30.45 103.75 10.76
N LEU A 82 30.97 103.91 11.98
CA LEU A 82 31.28 102.83 12.91
C LEU A 82 30.13 102.49 13.89
N LYS A 83 29.04 103.27 13.93
CA LYS A 83 27.90 102.99 14.82
C LYS A 83 26.92 101.98 14.20
N GLY A 84 26.48 100.97 14.97
CA GLY A 84 25.43 100.01 14.58
C GLY A 84 25.90 98.60 14.16
N ILE A 85 27.12 98.18 14.50
CA ILE A 85 27.70 96.88 14.09
C ILE A 85 27.14 95.67 14.90
N GLU A 86 26.52 95.91 16.06
CA GLU A 86 26.10 94.86 17.01
C GLU A 86 25.02 93.90 16.47
N ASP A 87 24.25 94.31 15.46
CA ASP A 87 23.08 93.57 14.94
C ASP A 87 23.26 93.01 13.51
N LEU A 88 24.46 93.09 12.93
CA LEU A 88 24.72 92.62 11.56
C LEU A 88 24.86 91.09 11.48
N ASP A 89 24.38 90.49 10.38
CA ASP A 89 24.63 89.09 10.05
C ASP A 89 26.02 88.88 9.40
N LEU A 90 26.41 87.62 9.24
CA LEU A 90 27.75 87.22 8.77
C LEU A 90 28.04 87.63 7.31
N ASP A 91 27.01 87.68 6.46
CA ASP A 91 27.15 88.08 5.06
C ASP A 91 27.21 89.60 4.92
N THR A 92 26.52 90.33 5.80
CA THR A 92 26.54 91.80 5.87
C THR A 92 27.83 92.32 6.52
N LEU A 93 28.42 91.54 7.45
CA LEU A 93 29.76 91.76 7.99
C LEU A 93 30.85 91.57 6.92
N ARG A 94 30.71 90.56 6.04
CA ARG A 94 31.59 90.37 4.87
C ARG A 94 31.52 91.51 3.86
N GLN A 95 30.34 92.09 3.63
CA GLN A 95 30.20 93.19 2.66
C GLN A 95 30.74 94.54 3.17
N LYS A 96 30.79 94.76 4.49
CA LYS A 96 31.35 95.97 5.12
C LYS A 96 32.82 95.83 5.57
N GLU A 97 33.48 94.74 5.18
CA GLU A 97 34.79 94.26 5.64
C GLU A 97 35.96 95.20 5.34
N THR A 98 35.88 96.04 4.31
CA THR A 98 36.92 97.04 3.96
C THR A 98 36.78 98.38 4.68
N ALA A 99 35.61 98.70 5.23
CA ALA A 99 35.34 100.03 5.77
C ALA A 99 36.05 100.30 7.12
N PHE A 100 36.24 99.27 7.95
CA PHE A 100 36.76 99.45 9.31
C PHE A 100 38.25 99.86 9.36
N PRO A 101 39.19 99.23 8.62
CA PRO A 101 40.59 99.66 8.57
C PRO A 101 40.79 101.04 7.91
N ASP A 102 39.99 101.34 6.90
CA ASP A 102 40.06 102.60 6.13
C ASP A 102 39.64 103.80 7.01
N SER A 103 38.53 103.69 7.75
CA SER A 103 38.06 104.76 8.65
C SER A 103 39.03 105.07 9.80
N VAL A 104 39.74 104.07 10.34
CA VAL A 104 40.75 104.28 11.40
C VAL A 104 41.96 105.06 10.85
N SER A 105 42.41 104.71 9.64
CA SER A 105 43.56 105.38 8.99
C SER A 105 43.27 106.85 8.65
N SER A 106 42.05 107.19 8.24
CA SER A 106 41.63 108.57 7.94
C SER A 106 41.61 109.50 9.17
N ILE A 107 41.19 108.99 10.35
CA ILE A 107 41.17 109.77 11.60
C ILE A 107 42.59 110.14 12.05
N GLU A 108 43.55 109.22 11.91
CA GLU A 108 44.96 109.50 12.25
C GLU A 108 45.59 110.57 11.34
N GLN A 109 45.21 110.62 10.06
CA GLN A 109 45.71 111.59 9.09
C GLN A 109 45.18 113.01 9.34
N ALA A 110 43.90 113.16 9.70
CA ALA A 110 43.29 114.45 9.97
C ALA A 110 43.94 115.16 11.18
N ASN A 111 44.26 114.42 12.25
CA ASN A 111 44.91 114.96 13.45
C ASN A 111 46.32 115.51 13.18
N ARG A 112 47.11 114.83 12.33
CA ARG A 112 48.45 115.34 11.94
C ARG A 112 48.37 116.68 11.22
N THR A 113 47.33 116.89 10.41
CA THR A 113 47.11 118.12 9.65
C THR A 113 46.76 119.31 10.56
N GLN A 114 46.01 119.07 11.64
CA GLN A 114 45.63 120.09 12.63
C GLN A 114 46.85 120.67 13.36
N LEU A 115 47.76 119.81 13.84
CA LEU A 115 48.99 120.24 14.52
C LEU A 115 49.91 121.09 13.61
N SER A 116 50.06 120.70 12.35
CA SER A 116 50.86 121.48 11.38
C SER A 116 50.30 122.88 11.10
N THR A 117 48.99 123.09 11.25
CA THR A 117 48.33 124.37 10.98
C THR A 117 48.53 125.38 12.12
N ILE A 118 48.65 124.91 13.36
CA ILE A 118 48.94 125.73 14.55
C ILE A 118 50.34 126.36 14.46
N GLU A 119 51.35 125.56 14.10
CA GLU A 119 52.74 126.02 13.98
C GLU A 119 52.88 127.16 12.97
N ALA A 120 52.25 127.02 11.79
CA ALA A 120 52.31 128.02 10.73
C ALA A 120 51.67 129.37 11.12
N PHE A 121 50.69 129.38 12.03
CA PHE A 121 50.06 130.60 12.50
C PHE A 121 50.94 131.39 13.47
N TYR A 122 51.63 130.68 14.38
CA TYR A 122 52.57 131.30 15.32
C TYR A 122 53.72 132.04 14.62
N GLU A 123 54.36 131.42 13.62
CA GLU A 123 55.46 132.05 12.88
C GLU A 123 55.06 133.37 12.20
N PHE A 124 53.80 133.48 11.79
CA PHE A 124 53.27 134.69 11.16
C PHE A 124 53.16 135.87 12.14
N LEU A 125 52.72 135.62 13.38
CA LEU A 125 52.56 136.66 14.41
C LEU A 125 53.92 137.31 14.76
N VAL A 126 54.94 136.47 14.95
CA VAL A 126 56.31 136.92 15.28
C VAL A 126 56.91 137.80 14.18
N LYS A 127 56.76 137.43 12.90
CA LYS A 127 57.26 138.22 11.77
C LYS A 127 56.59 139.59 11.68
N THR A 128 55.30 139.66 12.00
CA THR A 128 54.48 140.86 11.89
C THR A 128 54.83 141.90 12.96
N GLU A 129 55.11 141.47 14.19
CA GLU A 129 55.52 142.38 15.28
C GLU A 129 56.90 143.01 15.04
N LYS A 130 57.85 142.23 14.50
CA LYS A 130 59.18 142.75 14.14
C LYS A 130 59.10 143.90 13.12
N HIS A 131 58.14 143.83 12.20
CA HIS A 131 57.91 144.88 11.21
C HIS A 131 57.38 146.18 11.84
N ARG A 132 56.51 146.09 12.86
CA ARG A 132 55.96 147.24 13.60
C ARG A 132 57.07 148.07 14.24
N THR A 133 57.99 147.42 14.96
CA THR A 133 59.07 148.08 15.70
C THR A 133 60.02 148.87 14.80
N GLU A 134 60.40 148.31 13.64
CA GLU A 134 61.31 148.99 12.71
C GLU A 134 60.70 150.25 12.08
N LYS A 135 59.41 150.23 11.73
CA LYS A 135 58.71 151.43 11.21
C LYS A 135 58.71 152.58 12.23
N ILE A 136 58.42 152.30 13.50
CA ILE A 136 58.37 153.32 14.55
C ILE A 136 59.76 153.91 14.82
N LYS A 137 60.79 153.07 14.86
CA LYS A 137 62.19 153.49 15.05
C LYS A 137 62.66 154.48 13.99
N ALA A 138 62.31 154.26 12.72
CA ALA A 138 62.66 155.15 11.63
C ALA A 138 62.00 156.53 11.79
N LEU A 139 60.72 156.55 12.19
CA LEU A 139 59.95 157.78 12.43
C LEU A 139 60.56 158.62 13.57
N MET A 140 60.93 157.98 14.67
CA MET A 140 61.50 158.68 15.82
C MET A 140 62.81 159.39 15.48
N LYS A 141 63.70 158.73 14.72
CA LYS A 141 64.96 159.35 14.26
C LYS A 141 64.72 160.63 13.43
N GLN A 142 63.73 160.61 12.53
CA GLN A 142 63.41 161.78 11.71
C GLN A 142 62.91 162.96 12.55
N THR A 143 62.08 162.69 13.56
CA THR A 143 61.53 163.76 14.41
C THR A 143 62.61 164.38 15.30
N LEU A 144 63.50 163.57 15.90
CA LEU A 144 64.59 164.09 16.71
C LEU A 144 65.46 165.08 15.92
N GLN A 145 65.81 164.73 14.68
CA GLN A 145 66.57 165.62 13.78
C GLN A 145 65.83 166.94 13.54
N LYS A 146 64.53 166.89 13.23
CA LYS A 146 63.70 168.10 13.05
C LYS A 146 63.69 169.00 14.28
N LEU A 147 63.64 168.42 15.48
CA LEU A 147 63.60 169.21 16.73
C LEU A 147 64.94 169.90 17.02
N GLN A 148 66.05 169.27 16.64
CA GLN A 148 67.39 169.89 16.73
C GLN A 148 67.49 171.10 15.80
N ASP A 149 66.97 171.01 14.57
CA ASP A 149 66.98 172.12 13.59
C ASP A 149 66.17 173.34 14.05
N ILE A 150 65.07 173.13 14.79
CA ILE A 150 64.22 174.22 15.30
C ILE A 150 64.93 175.02 16.42
N GLY A 151 65.82 174.36 17.19
CA GLY A 151 66.64 175.00 18.21
C GLY A 151 65.86 175.69 19.35
N TYR A 152 64.63 175.22 19.65
CA TYR A 152 63.83 175.76 20.77
C TYR A 152 64.30 175.27 22.14
N ARG A 153 64.56 173.96 22.26
CA ARG A 153 65.12 173.33 23.46
C ARG A 153 66.59 173.00 23.24
N LEU A 154 67.35 172.96 24.32
CA LEU A 154 68.73 172.44 24.33
C LEU A 154 68.73 170.99 23.80
N PRO A 155 69.73 170.59 22.98
CA PRO A 155 69.78 169.26 22.38
C PRO A 155 69.62 168.09 23.37
N TYR A 156 70.25 168.18 24.55
CA TYR A 156 70.16 167.18 25.62
C TYR A 156 68.70 166.94 26.08
N ASN A 157 67.89 168.00 26.19
CA ASN A 157 66.47 167.88 26.60
C ASN A 157 65.63 167.14 25.55
N ASN A 158 66.01 167.22 24.28
CA ASN A 158 65.33 166.48 23.22
C ASN A 158 65.76 165.02 23.22
N GLU A 159 67.04 164.74 23.45
CA GLU A 159 67.54 163.37 23.58
C GLU A 159 66.94 162.63 24.77
N GLU A 160 66.80 163.29 25.92
CA GLU A 160 66.14 162.72 27.12
C GLU A 160 64.68 162.33 26.85
N TYR A 161 63.93 163.19 26.14
CA TYR A 161 62.55 162.90 25.76
C TYR A 161 62.42 161.67 24.86
N PHE A 162 63.28 161.54 23.83
CA PHE A 162 63.27 160.37 22.95
C PHE A 162 63.77 159.10 23.65
N GLY A 163 64.70 159.23 24.60
CA GLY A 163 65.16 158.11 25.43
C GLY A 163 64.01 157.47 26.20
N ASN A 164 63.18 158.29 26.85
CA ASN A 164 61.99 157.80 27.56
C ASN A 164 60.99 157.13 26.61
N GLU A 165 60.77 157.72 25.43
CA GLU A 165 59.78 157.22 24.49
C GLU A 165 60.19 155.89 23.81
N ILE A 166 61.49 155.61 23.71
CA ILE A 166 62.03 154.32 23.24
C ILE A 166 61.80 153.21 24.28
N ILE A 167 61.94 153.52 25.57
CA ILE A 167 61.74 152.55 26.66
C ILE A 167 60.29 152.04 26.66
N ASP A 168 59.32 152.94 26.48
CA ASP A 168 57.91 152.58 26.46
C ASP A 168 57.53 151.70 25.25
N LEU A 169 58.12 151.95 24.08
CA LEU A 169 57.92 151.09 22.90
C LEU A 169 58.48 149.67 23.09
N ASN A 170 59.67 149.54 23.66
CA ASN A 170 60.28 148.23 23.88
C ASN A 170 59.45 147.37 24.85
N LYS A 171 58.84 147.98 25.88
CA LYS A 171 57.94 147.27 26.80
C LYS A 171 56.71 146.70 26.08
N ILE A 172 56.11 147.46 25.16
CA ILE A 172 54.94 147.01 24.40
C ILE A 172 55.29 145.82 23.49
N THR A 173 56.41 145.88 22.77
CA THR A 173 56.84 144.80 21.86
C THR A 173 57.12 143.49 22.62
N LEU A 174 57.74 143.55 23.79
CA LEU A 174 58.01 142.36 24.62
C LEU A 174 56.72 141.67 25.08
N ASN A 175 55.72 142.44 25.52
CA ASN A 175 54.43 141.90 25.95
C ASN A 175 53.68 141.20 24.80
N ASN A 176 53.73 141.75 23.59
CA ASN A 176 53.11 141.13 22.41
C ASN A 176 53.74 139.78 22.06
N MET A 177 55.07 139.66 22.14
CA MET A 177 55.78 138.42 21.84
C MET A 177 55.46 137.29 22.84
N GLN A 178 55.28 137.63 24.13
CA GLN A 178 54.86 136.65 25.14
C GLN A 178 53.44 136.14 24.88
N ALA A 179 52.50 137.03 24.54
CA ALA A 179 51.12 136.64 24.25
C ALA A 179 51.00 135.66 23.06
N PHE A 180 51.88 135.77 22.06
CA PHE A 180 51.88 134.85 20.91
C PHE A 180 52.37 133.44 21.27
N GLU A 181 53.34 133.32 22.17
CA GLU A 181 53.88 132.04 22.64
C GLU A 181 52.84 131.27 23.47
N ASP A 182 52.14 131.97 24.36
CA ASP A 182 51.11 131.35 25.21
C ASP A 182 49.94 130.83 24.36
N LEU A 183 49.52 131.58 23.32
CA LEU A 183 48.47 131.16 22.40
C LEU A 183 48.81 129.86 21.65
N LYS A 184 50.07 129.67 21.24
CA LYS A 184 50.52 128.44 20.57
C LYS A 184 50.33 127.22 21.48
N LYS A 185 50.78 127.30 22.72
CA LYS A 185 50.73 126.18 23.68
C LYS A 185 49.31 125.76 24.02
N GLU A 186 48.39 126.72 24.19
CA GLU A 186 46.99 126.41 24.47
C GLU A 186 46.33 125.61 23.34
N LEU A 187 46.65 125.94 22.08
CA LEU A 187 46.09 125.25 20.90
C LEU A 187 46.64 123.83 20.75
N GLU A 188 47.92 123.60 21.01
CA GLU A 188 48.54 122.27 20.96
C GLU A 188 47.96 121.32 22.01
N ILE A 189 47.74 121.79 23.24
CA ILE A 189 47.17 120.99 24.33
C ILE A 189 45.76 120.50 23.98
N ARG A 190 44.94 121.36 23.35
CA ARG A 190 43.58 121.00 22.96
C ARG A 190 43.55 119.88 21.92
N ALA A 191 44.39 119.95 20.88
CA ALA A 191 44.47 118.93 19.83
C ALA A 191 44.87 117.54 20.36
N VAL A 192 45.79 117.47 21.33
CA VAL A 192 46.23 116.21 21.95
C VAL A 192 45.11 115.57 22.78
N HIS A 193 44.38 116.37 23.56
CA HIS A 193 43.27 115.88 24.38
C HIS A 193 42.15 115.25 23.51
N ASP A 194 41.81 115.87 22.39
CA ASP A 194 40.74 115.37 21.51
C ASP A 194 41.10 114.02 20.87
N MET A 195 42.37 113.79 20.55
CA MET A 195 42.84 112.50 20.03
C MET A 195 42.73 111.36 21.06
N GLN A 196 42.99 111.64 22.34
CA GLN A 196 42.88 110.63 23.40
C GLN A 196 41.44 110.15 23.59
N MET A 197 40.47 111.06 23.57
CA MET A 197 39.05 110.73 23.65
C MET A 197 38.62 109.84 22.48
N ARG A 198 39.06 110.18 21.25
CA ARG A 198 38.73 109.44 20.03
C ARG A 198 39.32 108.02 20.01
N SER A 199 40.51 107.82 20.59
CA SER A 199 41.11 106.49 20.73
C SER A 199 40.27 105.55 21.63
N GLY A 200 39.53 106.09 22.61
CA GLY A 200 38.63 105.32 23.45
C GLY A 200 37.43 104.75 22.68
N GLU A 201 36.90 105.50 21.72
CA GLU A 201 35.75 105.09 20.90
C GLU A 201 36.10 103.95 19.92
N ILE A 202 37.30 103.96 19.36
CA ILE A 202 37.80 102.89 18.47
C ILE A 202 37.93 101.56 19.24
N LEU A 203 38.37 101.60 20.50
CA LEU A 203 38.50 100.40 21.33
C LEU A 203 37.13 99.79 21.69
N ALA A 204 36.13 100.63 21.97
CA ALA A 204 34.77 100.18 22.21
C ALA A 204 34.16 99.46 20.98
N ALA A 205 34.40 99.98 19.77
CA ALA A 205 33.94 99.36 18.54
C ALA A 205 34.56 97.97 18.29
N LYS A 206 35.83 97.75 18.64
CA LYS A 206 36.48 96.42 18.54
C LYS A 206 35.82 95.38 19.45
N GLU A 207 35.45 95.74 20.68
CA GLU A 207 34.78 94.82 21.61
C GLU A 207 33.35 94.44 21.16
N MET A 208 32.66 95.34 20.46
CA MET A 208 31.35 95.04 19.88
C MET A 208 31.42 93.95 18.79
N VAL A 209 32.44 94.01 17.92
CA VAL A 209 32.71 92.98 16.92
C VAL A 209 33.02 91.62 17.58
N LYS A 210 33.80 91.62 18.66
CA LYS A 210 34.13 90.42 19.46
C LYS A 210 32.88 89.75 20.03
N LYS A 211 31.91 90.52 20.55
CA LYS A 211 30.62 90.00 21.03
C LYS A 211 29.75 89.40 19.92
N CYS A 212 29.67 90.04 18.75
CA CYS A 212 28.91 89.53 17.62
C CYS A 212 29.44 88.16 17.14
N LEU A 213 30.77 88.02 17.01
CA LEU A 213 31.41 86.77 16.61
C LEU A 213 31.13 85.60 17.59
N ARG A 214 31.13 85.85 18.91
CA ARG A 214 30.76 84.83 19.92
C ARG A 214 29.34 84.30 19.76
N LYS A 215 28.39 85.19 19.44
CA LYS A 215 26.96 84.83 19.28
C LYS A 215 26.75 83.91 18.07
N GLN A 216 27.46 84.14 16.96
CA GLN A 216 27.32 83.34 15.75
C GLN A 216 27.97 81.95 15.88
N LEU A 217 29.13 81.84 16.53
CA LEU A 217 29.78 80.54 16.74
C LEU A 217 28.93 79.61 17.62
N ARG A 218 28.31 80.15 18.68
CA ARG A 218 27.34 79.41 19.51
C ARG A 218 26.16 78.88 18.69
N ARG A 219 25.65 79.65 17.73
CA ARG A 219 24.57 79.20 16.83
C ARG A 219 25.01 78.05 15.93
N SER A 220 26.25 78.07 15.40
CA SER A 220 26.78 76.96 14.58
C SER A 220 26.95 75.67 15.38
N VAL A 221 27.44 75.76 16.63
CA VAL A 221 27.55 74.60 17.54
C VAL A 221 26.16 74.03 17.88
N SER A 222 25.19 74.88 18.21
CA SER A 222 23.81 74.43 18.44
C SER A 222 23.17 73.77 17.20
N ARG A 223 23.48 74.28 16.00
CA ARG A 223 23.01 73.70 14.74
C ARG A 223 23.61 72.31 14.49
N PHE A 224 24.91 72.14 14.75
CA PHE A 224 25.59 70.83 14.66
C PHE A 224 25.01 69.81 15.65
N ALA A 225 24.80 70.20 16.90
CA ALA A 225 24.15 69.36 17.90
C ALA A 225 22.71 68.98 17.49
N GLY A 226 21.97 69.89 16.86
CA GLY A 226 20.64 69.62 16.28
C GLY A 226 20.70 68.67 15.07
N MET A 227 21.69 68.83 14.19
CA MET A 227 21.90 67.98 13.01
C MET A 227 22.26 66.54 13.38
N ILE A 228 23.08 66.32 14.42
CA ILE A 228 23.36 64.96 14.90
C ILE A 228 22.05 64.31 15.36
N LYS A 229 21.24 65.01 16.16
CA LYS A 229 19.95 64.49 16.65
C LYS A 229 18.97 64.16 15.52
N SER A 230 18.91 64.99 14.46
CA SER A 230 17.98 64.76 13.35
C SER A 230 18.49 63.75 12.33
N THR A 231 19.80 63.63 12.10
CA THR A 231 20.36 62.70 11.09
C THR A 231 20.44 61.26 11.62
N THR A 232 20.46 61.06 12.93
CA THR A 232 20.29 59.75 13.56
C THR A 232 18.85 59.23 13.50
N ALA A 233 17.87 60.07 13.14
CA ALA A 233 16.49 59.69 12.91
C ALA A 233 16.13 59.77 11.42
N ILE A 234 15.98 58.61 10.76
CA ILE A 234 15.16 58.38 9.55
C ILE A 234 15.67 58.98 8.21
N GLY A 235 16.68 59.86 8.19
CA GLY A 235 17.06 60.60 6.97
C GLY A 235 18.05 59.96 5.98
N ASN A 236 18.72 58.84 6.27
CA ASN A 236 19.77 58.27 5.41
C ASN A 236 19.30 57.00 4.64
N PRO A 237 19.33 56.99 3.30
CA PRO A 237 18.82 55.88 2.48
C PRO A 237 19.57 54.55 2.71
N ASP A 238 20.87 54.57 3.01
CA ASP A 238 21.67 53.35 3.23
C ASP A 238 21.33 52.69 4.58
N ILE A 239 21.09 53.50 5.62
CA ILE A 239 20.59 52.98 6.91
C ILE A 239 19.19 52.41 6.73
N SER A 240 18.29 53.12 6.04
CA SER A 240 16.92 52.66 5.80
C SER A 240 16.87 51.36 4.99
N GLN A 241 17.77 51.18 4.02
CA GLN A 241 17.89 49.94 3.25
C GLN A 241 18.38 48.75 4.10
N GLN A 242 19.33 48.99 5.02
CA GLN A 242 19.80 47.91 5.90
C GLN A 242 18.79 47.59 7.00
N ILE A 243 18.05 48.58 7.51
CA ILE A 243 16.92 48.37 8.40
C ILE A 243 15.84 47.56 7.69
N SER A 244 15.51 47.87 6.43
CA SER A 244 14.53 47.08 5.67
C SER A 244 15.02 45.66 5.37
N THR A 245 16.34 45.46 5.22
CA THR A 245 16.96 44.13 5.07
C THR A 245 16.89 43.33 6.38
N ILE A 246 17.14 43.96 7.53
CA ILE A 246 16.96 43.31 8.85
C ILE A 246 15.47 43.02 9.10
N GLN A 247 14.58 43.94 8.73
CA GLN A 247 13.13 43.75 8.80
C GLN A 247 12.62 42.67 7.84
N SER A 248 13.24 42.49 6.66
CA SER A 248 12.87 41.39 5.76
C SER A 248 13.30 40.03 6.31
N PHE A 249 14.48 39.95 6.95
CA PHE A 249 14.88 38.76 7.70
C PHE A 249 13.95 38.51 8.91
N GLN A 250 13.50 39.56 9.58
CA GLN A 250 12.48 39.48 10.62
C GLN A 250 11.15 38.96 10.07
N SER A 251 10.69 39.46 8.91
CA SER A 251 9.49 38.95 8.22
C SER A 251 9.66 37.53 7.70
N MET A 252 10.88 37.07 7.40
CA MET A 252 11.14 35.64 7.12
C MET A 252 11.04 34.78 8.38
N MET A 253 11.49 35.30 9.52
CA MET A 253 11.36 34.64 10.84
C MET A 253 9.91 34.68 11.37
N GLN A 254 9.13 35.72 11.04
CA GLN A 254 7.71 35.88 11.41
C GLN A 254 6.74 35.25 10.37
N GLY A 255 7.14 35.17 9.10
CA GLY A 255 6.33 34.68 7.98
C GLY A 255 5.99 33.19 8.05
N SER A 256 6.43 32.50 9.11
CA SER A 256 5.99 31.16 9.46
C SER A 256 4.63 31.11 10.16
N GLU A 257 3.89 32.23 10.27
CA GLU A 257 2.51 32.21 10.78
C GLU A 257 1.49 31.63 9.78
N GLY A 258 1.89 31.33 8.53
CA GLY A 258 0.98 30.78 7.50
C GLY A 258 1.53 29.65 6.63
N SER A 259 2.81 29.29 6.74
CA SER A 259 3.29 28.01 6.19
C SER A 259 3.05 26.93 7.23
N ASP A 260 2.52 25.80 6.80
CA ASP A 260 2.46 24.54 7.51
C ASP A 260 3.89 24.09 7.92
N MET A 261 4.49 24.78 8.90
CA MET A 261 5.71 24.36 9.59
C MET A 261 5.27 23.22 10.50
N SER A 262 5.06 22.06 9.87
CA SER A 262 5.05 20.78 10.53
C SER A 262 6.20 20.80 11.54
N VAL A 263 5.90 20.61 12.82
CA VAL A 263 6.91 20.32 13.83
C VAL A 263 7.85 19.27 13.21
N PRO A 264 9.17 19.49 13.16
CA PRO A 264 10.07 18.53 12.53
C PRO A 264 9.91 17.18 13.23
N VAL A 265 9.37 16.20 12.51
CA VAL A 265 8.90 14.92 13.08
C VAL A 265 10.03 13.91 13.12
N THR A 266 10.90 13.93 12.10
CA THR A 266 12.01 13.00 11.96
C THR A 266 13.35 13.65 12.31
N GLU A 267 14.36 12.83 12.64
CA GLU A 267 15.72 13.32 12.89
C GLU A 267 16.28 14.14 11.71
N LYS A 268 15.91 13.77 10.48
CA LYS A 268 16.30 14.50 9.26
C LYS A 268 15.66 15.89 9.19
N ASP A 269 14.37 15.99 9.49
CA ASP A 269 13.67 17.29 9.46
C ASP A 269 14.24 18.26 10.51
N VAL A 270 14.65 17.73 11.67
CA VAL A 270 15.30 18.51 12.74
C VAL A 270 16.68 19.03 12.29
N GLU A 271 17.43 18.23 11.55
CA GLU A 271 18.74 18.64 10.99
C GLU A 271 18.60 19.74 9.93
N ASP A 272 17.65 19.57 9.01
CA ASP A 272 17.36 20.56 7.96
C ASP A 272 16.90 21.89 8.58
N TRP A 273 16.05 21.84 9.62
CA TRP A 273 15.63 23.01 10.39
C TRP A 273 16.80 23.72 11.08
N LEU A 274 17.72 22.98 11.71
CA LEU A 274 18.92 23.56 12.34
C LEU A 274 19.79 24.29 11.32
N GLN A 275 20.02 23.67 10.16
CA GLN A 275 20.85 24.26 9.12
C GLN A 275 20.24 25.56 8.58
N GLN A 276 18.92 25.57 8.32
CA GLN A 276 18.21 26.76 7.88
C GLN A 276 18.25 27.88 8.94
N THR A 277 18.05 27.52 10.22
CA THR A 277 18.06 28.48 11.33
C THR A 277 19.46 29.09 11.53
N ARG A 278 20.53 28.29 11.40
CA ARG A 278 21.92 28.77 11.48
C ARG A 278 22.26 29.75 10.34
N VAL A 279 21.80 29.48 9.12
CA VAL A 279 21.98 30.38 7.97
C VAL A 279 21.29 31.72 8.21
N THR A 280 20.04 31.71 8.65
CA THR A 280 19.28 32.93 8.96
C THR A 280 19.91 33.73 10.09
N LEU A 281 20.38 33.05 11.16
CA LEU A 281 21.04 33.71 12.29
C LEU A 281 22.38 34.35 11.90
N ALA A 282 23.16 33.71 11.02
CA ALA A 282 24.40 34.27 10.49
C ALA A 282 24.14 35.51 9.63
N ALA A 283 23.10 35.48 8.77
CA ALA A 283 22.69 36.63 7.96
C ALA A 283 22.23 37.81 8.83
N LEU A 284 21.48 37.53 9.91
CA LEU A 284 21.02 38.53 10.87
C LEU A 284 22.20 39.19 11.62
N ASP A 285 23.16 38.40 12.13
CA ASP A 285 24.36 38.91 12.79
C ASP A 285 25.21 39.78 11.85
N GLN A 286 25.34 39.36 10.58
CA GLN A 286 26.06 40.13 9.56
C GLN A 286 25.36 41.46 9.24
N GLY A 287 24.02 41.46 9.10
CA GLY A 287 23.23 42.66 8.86
C GLY A 287 23.35 43.68 10.00
N ALA A 288 23.26 43.24 11.25
CA ALA A 288 23.42 44.10 12.42
C ALA A 288 24.84 44.68 12.54
N LYS A 289 25.89 43.87 12.31
CA LYS A 289 27.28 44.34 12.28
C LYS A 289 27.50 45.38 11.18
N HIS A 290 26.93 45.17 10.00
CA HIS A 290 27.02 46.11 8.90
C HIS A 290 26.32 47.44 9.24
N LEU A 291 25.16 47.39 9.88
CA LEU A 291 24.44 48.58 10.30
C LEU A 291 25.21 49.37 11.37
N VAL A 292 25.82 48.71 12.35
CA VAL A 292 26.72 49.34 13.33
C VAL A 292 27.91 50.03 12.62
N SER A 293 28.45 49.41 11.57
CA SER A 293 29.51 50.01 10.76
C SER A 293 29.04 51.24 9.98
N LEU A 294 27.84 51.21 9.40
CA LEU A 294 27.25 52.37 8.70
C LEU A 294 27.03 53.54 9.66
N TYR A 295 26.49 53.25 10.85
CA TYR A 295 26.28 54.27 11.89
C TYR A 295 27.61 54.91 12.32
N LYS A 296 28.67 54.11 12.51
CA LYS A 296 30.03 54.60 12.78
C LYS A 296 30.55 55.50 11.65
N ASN A 297 30.36 55.11 10.39
CA ASN A 297 30.81 55.88 9.24
C ASN A 297 30.08 57.22 9.10
N ILE A 298 28.77 57.26 9.32
CA ILE A 298 27.96 58.48 9.24
C ILE A 298 28.35 59.48 10.33
N ILE A 299 28.61 58.99 11.55
CA ILE A 299 29.13 59.84 12.63
C ILE A 299 30.45 60.49 12.20
N VAL A 300 31.40 59.71 11.67
CA VAL A 300 32.70 60.23 11.20
C VAL A 300 32.52 61.30 10.11
N ILE A 301 31.63 61.08 9.14
CA ILE A 301 31.35 62.06 8.07
C ILE A 301 30.81 63.37 8.64
N LEU A 302 29.87 63.31 9.60
CA LEU A 302 29.28 64.50 10.21
C LEU A 302 30.30 65.32 11.01
N PHE A 303 31.14 64.63 11.81
CA PHE A 303 32.23 65.30 12.53
C PHE A 303 33.22 65.95 11.57
N ASN A 304 33.64 65.26 10.50
CA ASN A 304 34.56 65.82 9.49
C ASN A 304 33.99 67.07 8.81
N ARG A 305 32.69 67.07 8.47
CA ARG A 305 32.02 68.23 7.89
C ARG A 305 32.02 69.44 8.85
N PHE A 306 31.71 69.21 10.12
CA PHE A 306 31.73 70.26 11.14
C PHE A 306 33.12 70.85 11.36
N PHE A 307 34.16 70.01 11.42
CA PHE A 307 35.54 70.50 11.53
C PHE A 307 36.00 71.30 10.30
N SER A 308 35.53 70.94 9.10
CA SER A 308 35.78 71.75 7.90
C SER A 308 35.14 73.15 7.98
N GLU A 309 33.88 73.24 8.45
CA GLU A 309 33.20 74.53 8.64
C GLU A 309 33.92 75.42 9.68
N LEU A 310 34.49 74.80 10.73
CA LEU A 310 35.31 75.51 11.72
C LEU A 310 36.66 75.98 11.17
N ASP A 311 37.32 75.19 10.32
CA ASP A 311 38.58 75.59 9.70
C ASP A 311 38.40 76.80 8.77
N ASP A 312 37.29 76.86 8.03
CA ASP A 312 36.95 78.02 7.21
C ASP A 312 36.66 79.27 8.06
N PHE A 313 36.06 79.09 9.25
CA PHE A 313 35.88 80.17 10.22
C PHE A 313 37.22 80.71 10.75
N LYS A 314 38.20 79.83 11.03
CA LYS A 314 39.55 80.24 11.46
C LYS A 314 40.29 81.05 10.39
N LYS A 315 40.15 80.67 9.12
CA LYS A 315 40.78 81.40 7.99
C LYS A 315 40.26 82.83 7.84
N VAL A 316 38.97 83.07 8.10
CA VAL A 316 38.37 84.42 8.04
C VAL A 316 38.91 85.33 9.15
N ILE A 317 39.02 84.84 10.38
CA ILE A 317 39.53 85.63 11.52
C ILE A 317 41.01 86.01 11.33
N ARG A 318 41.83 85.09 10.82
CA ARG A 318 43.27 85.32 10.58
C ARG A 318 43.56 86.43 9.56
N ARG A 319 42.73 86.59 8.52
CA ARG A 319 43.00 87.58 7.45
C ARG A 319 42.85 89.04 7.89
N HIS A 320 42.07 89.32 8.94
CA HIS A 320 41.68 90.69 9.30
C HIS A 320 42.29 91.22 10.61
N SER A 321 43.22 90.49 11.24
CA SER A 321 43.92 90.89 12.48
C SER A 321 42.98 91.38 13.60
N ILE A 322 41.75 90.84 13.66
CA ILE A 322 40.73 91.21 14.64
C ILE A 322 41.03 90.56 16.01
N LEU A 323 41.70 89.40 16.03
CA LEU A 323 42.12 88.64 17.21
C LEU A 323 43.53 88.05 17.02
N ASN A 324 44.26 87.88 18.12
CA ASN A 324 45.60 87.28 18.13
C ASN A 324 45.54 85.73 18.23
N GLU A 325 46.62 85.02 17.88
CA GLU A 325 46.66 83.54 17.87
C GLU A 325 46.28 82.90 19.22
N ASN A 326 46.74 83.48 20.34
CA ASN A 326 46.39 83.04 21.69
C ASN A 326 44.91 83.25 22.02
N GLU A 327 44.31 84.36 21.56
CA GLU A 327 42.89 84.62 21.77
C GLU A 327 42.02 83.68 20.93
N ILE A 328 42.49 83.28 19.74
CA ILE A 328 41.83 82.27 18.93
C ILE A 328 41.85 80.91 19.64
N GLU A 329 42.97 80.48 20.24
CA GLU A 329 43.06 79.23 21.00
C GLU A 329 42.20 79.24 22.28
N GLU A 330 42.21 80.36 23.03
CA GLU A 330 41.35 80.53 24.21
C GLU A 330 39.86 80.44 23.82
N PHE A 331 39.46 81.12 22.73
CA PHE A 331 38.10 81.03 22.16
C PHE A 331 37.72 79.61 21.71
N GLN A 332 38.67 78.79 21.23
CA GLN A 332 38.44 77.40 20.84
C GLN A 332 38.22 76.49 22.05
N SER A 333 39.00 76.69 23.12
CA SER A 333 38.89 75.92 24.36
C SER A 333 37.59 76.22 25.13
N GLU A 334 37.09 77.46 25.10
CA GLU A 334 35.92 77.88 25.88
C GLU A 334 34.57 77.50 25.24
N ILE A 335 34.43 77.59 23.91
CA ILE A 335 33.10 77.54 23.26
C ILE A 335 32.73 76.17 22.70
N TYR A 336 33.64 75.42 22.07
CA TYR A 336 33.26 74.16 21.39
C TYR A 336 33.89 72.89 21.97
N THR A 337 35.13 72.92 22.45
CA THR A 337 35.84 71.71 22.91
C THR A 337 35.02 70.91 23.94
N PRO A 338 34.39 71.53 24.97
CA PRO A 338 33.55 70.80 25.93
C PRO A 338 32.32 70.12 25.29
N THR A 339 31.69 70.78 24.33
CA THR A 339 30.45 70.27 23.69
C THR A 339 30.76 69.15 22.69
N VAL A 340 31.87 69.26 21.97
CA VAL A 340 32.34 68.23 21.02
C VAL A 340 32.80 66.99 21.77
N ASP A 341 33.54 67.15 22.86
CA ASP A 341 34.01 66.04 23.70
C ASP A 341 32.84 65.33 24.40
N GLU A 342 31.86 66.07 24.93
CA GLU A 342 30.66 65.47 25.54
C GLU A 342 29.87 64.63 24.51
N LEU A 343 29.71 65.13 23.28
CA LEU A 343 29.02 64.42 22.21
C LEU A 343 29.78 63.18 21.72
N ASP A 344 31.12 63.27 21.58
CA ASP A 344 31.96 62.14 21.19
C ASP A 344 31.96 61.04 22.26
N ILE A 345 32.07 61.40 23.55
CA ILE A 345 31.97 60.45 24.68
C ILE A 345 30.61 59.76 24.68
N ARG A 346 29.52 60.51 24.52
CA ARG A 346 28.16 59.95 24.52
C ARG A 346 27.95 58.97 23.36
N LEU A 347 28.29 59.37 22.13
CA LEU A 347 28.11 58.54 20.94
C LEU A 347 28.97 57.27 20.98
N LYS A 348 30.22 57.36 21.48
CA LYS A 348 31.07 56.18 21.69
C LYS A 348 30.49 55.23 22.74
N SER A 349 29.98 55.77 23.85
CA SER A 349 29.29 54.98 24.88
C SER A 349 28.07 54.24 24.32
N ASP A 350 27.23 54.93 23.54
CA ASP A 350 26.00 54.33 23.02
C ASP A 350 26.29 53.27 21.95
N LEU A 351 27.30 53.48 21.09
CA LEU A 351 27.75 52.49 20.12
C LEU A 351 28.35 51.24 20.79
N GLN A 352 29.08 51.41 21.89
CA GLN A 352 29.60 50.28 22.70
C GLN A 352 28.48 49.49 23.38
N LYS A 353 27.51 50.18 24.01
CA LYS A 353 26.36 49.52 24.64
C LYS A 353 25.57 48.70 23.61
N LEU A 354 25.35 49.27 22.42
CA LEU A 354 24.66 48.59 21.33
C LEU A 354 25.41 47.33 20.86
N GLN A 355 26.72 47.42 20.62
CA GLN A 355 27.54 46.27 20.24
C GLN A 355 27.52 45.18 21.32
N MET A 356 27.61 45.56 22.59
CA MET A 356 27.58 44.63 23.72
C MET A 356 26.23 43.92 23.87
N VAL A 357 25.12 44.66 23.79
CA VAL A 357 23.76 44.07 23.87
C VAL A 357 23.51 43.14 22.69
N TRP A 358 23.98 43.48 21.48
CA TRP A 358 23.84 42.64 20.30
C TRP A 358 24.63 41.34 20.42
N ALA A 359 25.92 41.43 20.79
CA ALA A 359 26.77 40.27 20.98
C ALA A 359 26.15 39.29 22.00
N LYS A 360 25.71 39.82 23.16
CA LYS A 360 25.04 39.02 24.18
C LYS A 360 23.73 38.39 23.69
N THR A 361 22.96 39.10 22.86
CA THR A 361 21.70 38.59 22.29
C THR A 361 21.94 37.48 21.28
N ILE A 362 22.93 37.63 20.40
CA ILE A 362 23.34 36.60 19.44
C ILE A 362 23.89 35.35 20.14
N ASP A 363 24.70 35.51 21.19
CA ASP A 363 25.19 34.37 21.96
C ASP A 363 24.04 33.62 22.63
N LYS A 364 23.09 34.34 23.24
CA LYS A 364 21.86 33.76 23.81
C LYS A 364 20.99 33.08 22.74
N MET A 365 20.90 33.65 21.53
CA MET A 365 20.20 33.03 20.39
C MET A 365 20.84 31.72 19.96
N LYS A 366 22.17 31.71 19.76
CA LYS A 366 22.92 30.50 19.37
C LYS A 366 22.76 29.39 20.40
N GLU A 367 22.93 29.72 21.68
CA GLU A 367 22.75 28.78 22.78
C GLU A 367 21.32 28.22 22.82
N THR A 368 20.31 29.08 22.63
CA THR A 368 18.90 28.65 22.63
C THR A 368 18.59 27.75 21.44
N VAL A 369 19.04 28.10 20.23
CA VAL A 369 18.86 27.27 19.03
C VAL A 369 19.53 25.92 19.19
N GLU A 370 20.75 25.87 19.74
CA GLU A 370 21.48 24.63 19.96
C GLU A 370 20.79 23.74 21.00
N ASN A 371 20.34 24.33 22.11
CA ASN A 371 19.59 23.61 23.15
C ASN A 371 18.26 23.06 22.61
N THR A 372 17.51 23.87 21.83
CA THR A 372 16.27 23.45 21.20
C THR A 372 16.51 22.35 20.17
N TYR A 373 17.57 22.44 19.36
CA TYR A 373 17.95 21.37 18.44
C TYR A 373 18.27 20.07 19.16
N ASN A 374 19.11 20.11 20.21
CA ASN A 374 19.50 18.93 20.96
C ASN A 374 18.28 18.25 21.61
N PHE A 375 17.33 19.06 22.11
CA PHE A 375 16.05 18.57 22.61
C PHE A 375 15.21 17.93 21.49
N LEU A 376 15.00 18.62 20.36
CA LEU A 376 14.21 18.12 19.24
C LEU A 376 14.79 16.85 18.63
N LYS A 377 16.12 16.77 18.48
CA LYS A 377 16.84 15.58 18.03
C LYS A 377 16.65 14.42 19.00
N GLY A 378 16.74 14.70 20.30
CA GLY A 378 16.44 13.73 21.34
C GLY A 378 15.01 13.20 21.20
N ALA A 379 14.03 14.10 21.09
CA ALA A 379 12.60 13.79 20.99
C ALA A 379 12.24 13.01 19.71
N SER A 380 12.72 13.43 18.52
CA SER A 380 12.45 12.72 17.26
C SER A 380 13.07 11.32 17.24
N SER A 381 14.28 11.17 17.80
CA SER A 381 14.96 9.87 17.87
C SER A 381 14.20 8.82 18.68
N LEU A 382 13.38 9.24 19.67
CA LEU A 382 12.55 8.32 20.46
C LEU A 382 11.57 7.59 19.55
N TRP A 383 10.83 8.35 18.75
CA TRP A 383 9.79 7.84 17.86
C TRP A 383 10.39 7.01 16.73
N ASP A 384 11.48 7.47 16.11
CA ASP A 384 12.15 6.73 15.04
C ASP A 384 12.65 5.35 15.50
N LYS A 385 13.26 5.29 16.69
CA LYS A 385 13.70 4.01 17.28
C LYS A 385 12.52 3.13 17.65
N HIS A 386 11.45 3.71 18.19
CA HIS A 386 10.25 2.98 18.55
C HIS A 386 9.57 2.34 17.33
N PHE A 387 9.29 3.13 16.30
CA PHE A 387 8.67 2.64 15.07
C PHE A 387 9.51 1.56 14.38
N ARG A 388 10.84 1.67 14.43
CA ARG A 388 11.73 0.64 13.90
C ARG A 388 11.57 -0.69 14.65
N ARG A 389 11.62 -0.67 15.99
CA ARG A 389 11.51 -1.86 16.84
C ARG A 389 10.14 -2.51 16.76
N VAL A 390 9.06 -1.72 16.71
CA VAL A 390 7.69 -2.23 16.49
C VAL A 390 7.57 -2.88 15.11
N ARG A 391 8.12 -2.27 14.05
CA ARG A 391 8.12 -2.85 12.69
C ARG A 391 8.90 -4.17 12.62
N GLU A 392 10.04 -4.25 13.30
CA GLU A 392 10.83 -5.47 13.40
C GLU A 392 10.08 -6.57 14.17
N ALA A 393 9.41 -6.23 15.28
CA ALA A 393 8.54 -7.16 16.01
C ALA A 393 7.37 -7.66 15.14
N GLN A 394 6.73 -6.78 14.36
CA GLN A 394 5.70 -7.18 13.39
C GLN A 394 6.26 -8.16 12.36
N TYR A 395 7.41 -7.85 11.79
CA TYR A 395 8.06 -8.68 10.77
C TYR A 395 8.39 -10.08 11.31
N LEU A 396 9.03 -10.16 12.48
CA LEU A 396 9.40 -11.44 13.11
C LEU A 396 8.17 -12.32 13.38
N VAL A 397 7.10 -11.73 13.90
CA VAL A 397 5.87 -12.48 14.20
C VAL A 397 5.18 -12.96 12.93
N LEU A 398 5.12 -12.12 11.87
CA LEU A 398 4.54 -12.55 10.59
C LEU A 398 5.37 -13.66 9.93
N GLN A 399 6.69 -13.56 10.01
CA GLN A 399 7.60 -14.60 9.52
C GLN A 399 7.42 -15.92 10.29
N ASP A 400 7.27 -15.88 11.61
CA ASP A 400 6.98 -17.07 12.43
C ASP A 400 5.63 -17.70 12.06
N VAL A 401 4.61 -16.89 11.74
CA VAL A 401 3.30 -17.39 11.28
C VAL A 401 3.40 -18.04 9.91
N GLU A 402 4.18 -17.48 9.00
CA GLU A 402 4.44 -18.07 7.68
C GLU A 402 5.16 -19.42 7.82
N ASN A 403 6.26 -19.47 8.57
CA ASN A 403 6.99 -20.70 8.88
C ASN A 403 6.07 -21.76 9.52
N MET A 404 5.24 -21.36 10.48
CA MET A 404 4.28 -22.26 11.12
C MET A 404 3.24 -22.76 10.10
N THR A 405 2.77 -21.89 9.20
CA THR A 405 1.83 -22.26 8.14
C THR A 405 2.43 -23.31 7.19
N GLU A 406 3.71 -23.20 6.84
CA GLU A 406 4.41 -24.19 6.01
C GLU A 406 4.50 -25.56 6.69
N VAL A 407 4.93 -25.59 7.95
CA VAL A 407 4.98 -26.83 8.75
C VAL A 407 3.59 -27.46 8.88
N ASN A 408 2.58 -26.65 9.14
CA ASN A 408 1.18 -27.08 9.22
C ASN A 408 0.70 -27.69 7.90
N ASN A 409 1.07 -27.11 6.75
CA ASN A 409 0.70 -27.64 5.44
C ASN A 409 1.39 -28.97 5.13
N LEU A 410 2.65 -29.17 5.53
CA LEU A 410 3.34 -30.46 5.40
C LEU A 410 2.64 -31.57 6.19
N SER A 411 2.25 -31.28 7.44
CA SER A 411 1.47 -32.21 8.29
C SER A 411 0.14 -32.61 7.62
N ILE A 412 -0.58 -31.65 7.02
CA ILE A 412 -1.80 -31.95 6.26
C ILE A 412 -1.48 -32.81 5.03
N GLY A 413 -0.37 -32.56 4.33
CA GLY A 413 0.08 -33.36 3.20
C GLY A 413 0.24 -34.85 3.52
N GLU A 414 0.70 -35.20 4.72
CA GLU A 414 0.79 -36.60 5.16
C GLU A 414 -0.58 -37.26 5.31
N TYR A 415 -1.56 -36.54 5.87
CA TYR A 415 -2.93 -37.03 5.96
C TYR A 415 -3.56 -37.16 4.57
N GLU A 416 -3.30 -36.24 3.65
CA GLU A 416 -3.79 -36.30 2.26
C GLU A 416 -3.24 -37.51 1.50
N ALA A 417 -1.95 -37.81 1.67
CA ALA A 417 -1.34 -39.01 1.09
C ALA A 417 -1.99 -40.29 1.64
N LYS A 418 -2.19 -40.38 2.97
CA LYS A 418 -2.89 -41.51 3.62
C LYS A 418 -4.34 -41.63 3.13
N LEU A 419 -5.04 -40.50 2.98
CA LEU A 419 -6.41 -40.44 2.50
C LEU A 419 -6.52 -40.96 1.05
N ASN A 420 -5.62 -40.54 0.15
CA ASN A 420 -5.63 -41.00 -1.25
C ASN A 420 -5.46 -42.52 -1.35
N ILE A 421 -4.51 -43.08 -0.58
CA ILE A 421 -4.31 -44.54 -0.51
C ILE A 421 -5.57 -45.25 -0.02
N LEU A 422 -6.23 -44.72 1.01
CA LEU A 422 -7.46 -45.32 1.55
C LEU A 422 -8.66 -45.16 0.60
N ILE A 423 -8.77 -44.04 -0.12
CA ILE A 423 -9.80 -43.83 -1.16
C ILE A 423 -9.64 -44.84 -2.29
N ASP A 424 -8.43 -45.12 -2.74
CA ASP A 424 -8.19 -46.12 -3.79
C ASP A 424 -8.50 -47.53 -3.30
N LYS A 425 -8.15 -47.86 -2.05
CA LYS A 425 -8.56 -49.12 -1.42
C LYS A 425 -10.07 -49.23 -1.27
N LEU A 426 -10.74 -48.14 -0.89
CA LEU A 426 -12.20 -48.07 -0.76
C LEU A 426 -12.88 -48.32 -2.11
N ARG A 427 -12.37 -47.71 -3.19
CA ARG A 427 -12.87 -47.94 -4.55
C ARG A 427 -12.79 -49.40 -4.97
N GLN A 428 -11.80 -50.14 -4.45
CA GLN A 428 -11.57 -51.55 -4.77
C GLN A 428 -12.04 -52.50 -3.66
N GLY A 429 -12.91 -52.03 -2.75
CA GLY A 429 -13.41 -52.82 -1.64
C GLY A 429 -14.07 -54.12 -2.14
N PRO A 430 -13.70 -55.30 -1.58
CA PRO A 430 -14.06 -56.61 -2.11
C PRO A 430 -15.41 -57.15 -1.64
N ASN A 431 -15.93 -56.61 -0.55
CA ASN A 431 -17.24 -56.95 0.00
C ASN A 431 -17.70 -55.84 0.91
N GLU A 432 -18.99 -55.80 1.21
CA GLU A 432 -19.61 -54.75 2.01
C GLU A 432 -18.97 -54.61 3.40
N LYS A 433 -18.59 -55.71 4.06
CA LYS A 433 -17.95 -55.67 5.39
C LYS A 433 -16.59 -54.94 5.36
N LYS A 434 -15.72 -55.27 4.40
CA LYS A 434 -14.42 -54.58 4.23
C LYS A 434 -14.62 -53.15 3.73
N LEU A 435 -15.62 -52.91 2.88
CA LEU A 435 -15.95 -51.59 2.37
C LEU A 435 -16.40 -50.63 3.50
N ASN A 436 -17.27 -51.11 4.40
CA ASN A 436 -17.70 -50.39 5.61
C ASN A 436 -16.53 -50.06 6.54
N LYS A 437 -15.58 -50.98 6.70
CA LYS A 437 -14.37 -50.73 7.50
C LYS A 437 -13.53 -49.62 6.87
N LEU A 438 -13.30 -49.68 5.56
CA LEU A 438 -12.49 -48.70 4.83
C LEU A 438 -13.11 -47.30 4.82
N VAL A 439 -14.44 -47.17 4.69
CA VAL A 439 -15.08 -45.84 4.69
C VAL A 439 -14.97 -45.18 6.07
N ASN A 440 -15.09 -45.96 7.15
CA ASN A 440 -14.89 -45.46 8.51
C ASN A 440 -13.43 -45.03 8.76
N GLU A 441 -12.44 -45.76 8.21
CA GLU A 441 -11.03 -45.34 8.25
C GLU A 441 -10.82 -44.04 7.47
N VAL A 442 -11.45 -43.88 6.30
CA VAL A 442 -11.42 -42.64 5.52
C VAL A 442 -12.02 -41.47 6.31
N TYR A 443 -13.17 -41.66 6.96
CA TYR A 443 -13.77 -40.63 7.82
C TYR A 443 -12.88 -40.28 9.01
N GLY A 444 -12.23 -41.26 9.63
CA GLY A 444 -11.25 -41.01 10.69
C GLY A 444 -10.08 -40.12 10.23
N ILE A 445 -9.58 -40.32 9.00
CA ILE A 445 -8.54 -39.44 8.42
C ILE A 445 -9.09 -38.05 8.11
N LEU A 446 -10.30 -37.94 7.55
CA LEU A 446 -10.93 -36.64 7.31
C LEU A 446 -11.17 -35.87 8.61
N ASP A 447 -11.60 -36.54 9.68
CA ASP A 447 -11.74 -35.94 11.01
C ASP A 447 -10.39 -35.50 11.57
N GLY A 448 -9.34 -36.31 11.35
CA GLY A 448 -7.96 -35.95 11.67
C GLY A 448 -7.51 -34.65 10.97
N ILE A 449 -7.76 -34.53 9.67
CA ILE A 449 -7.47 -33.30 8.88
C ILE A 449 -8.27 -32.11 9.42
N LYS A 450 -9.56 -32.31 9.69
CA LYS A 450 -10.44 -31.26 10.23
C LYS A 450 -9.92 -30.74 11.58
N ASN A 451 -9.58 -31.65 12.48
CA ASN A 451 -9.02 -31.31 13.80
C ASN A 451 -7.66 -30.65 13.67
N ALA A 452 -6.81 -31.11 12.75
CA ALA A 452 -5.52 -30.49 12.47
C ALA A 452 -5.69 -29.04 12.00
N TYR A 453 -6.66 -28.71 11.13
CA TYR A 453 -6.93 -27.32 10.77
C TYR A 453 -7.25 -26.42 11.99
N VAL A 454 -8.03 -26.92 12.93
CA VAL A 454 -8.39 -26.18 14.16
C VAL A 454 -7.16 -26.00 15.06
N VAL A 455 -6.37 -27.05 15.26
CA VAL A 455 -5.13 -26.99 16.06
C VAL A 455 -4.13 -26.03 15.42
N HIS A 456 -3.91 -26.14 14.11
CA HIS A 456 -3.02 -25.27 13.34
C HIS A 456 -3.41 -23.79 13.47
N CYS A 457 -4.71 -23.48 13.30
CA CYS A 457 -5.25 -22.13 13.51
C CYS A 457 -4.95 -21.61 14.92
N ASN A 458 -5.17 -22.42 15.96
CA ASN A 458 -4.89 -22.03 17.34
C ASN A 458 -3.38 -21.80 17.59
N THR A 459 -2.51 -22.64 17.03
CA THR A 459 -1.04 -22.44 17.14
C THR A 459 -0.58 -21.17 16.42
N GLU A 460 -1.14 -20.87 15.26
CA GLU A 460 -0.84 -19.63 14.52
C GLU A 460 -1.32 -18.39 15.29
N ILE A 461 -2.49 -18.45 15.93
CA ILE A 461 -2.99 -17.40 16.82
C ILE A 461 -2.04 -17.19 18.01
N GLN A 462 -1.56 -18.26 18.64
CA GLN A 462 -0.60 -18.17 19.75
C GLN A 462 0.72 -17.51 19.31
N VAL A 463 1.19 -17.79 18.09
CA VAL A 463 2.37 -17.13 17.52
C VAL A 463 2.10 -15.64 17.31
N VAL A 464 0.98 -15.27 16.70
CA VAL A 464 0.59 -13.86 16.52
C VAL A 464 0.49 -13.12 17.85
N GLN A 465 -0.04 -13.77 18.88
CA GLN A 465 -0.18 -13.19 20.22
C GLN A 465 1.16 -12.84 20.87
N LYS A 466 2.29 -13.45 20.46
CA LYS A 466 3.63 -13.05 20.92
C LYS A 466 3.93 -11.58 20.61
N TYR A 467 3.36 -11.03 19.54
CA TYR A 467 3.50 -9.62 19.18
C TYR A 467 3.12 -8.68 20.33
N LYS A 468 2.06 -9.03 21.09
CA LYS A 468 1.64 -8.24 22.26
C LYS A 468 2.78 -8.09 23.26
N SER A 469 3.42 -9.19 23.65
CA SER A 469 4.52 -9.19 24.61
C SER A 469 5.77 -8.45 24.10
N MET A 470 6.05 -8.54 22.79
CA MET A 470 7.17 -7.81 22.18
C MET A 470 6.92 -6.30 22.20
N VAL A 471 5.69 -5.86 21.88
CA VAL A 471 5.32 -4.44 21.95
C VAL A 471 5.24 -3.95 23.37
N GLU A 472 4.75 -4.74 24.33
CA GLU A 472 4.76 -4.37 25.76
C GLU A 472 6.17 -4.06 26.25
N CYS A 473 7.14 -4.91 25.93
CA CYS A 473 8.56 -4.67 26.23
C CYS A 473 9.07 -3.40 25.54
N GLU A 474 8.76 -3.22 24.25
CA GLU A 474 9.17 -2.04 23.50
C GLU A 474 8.56 -0.74 24.04
N VAL A 475 7.30 -0.77 24.48
CA VAL A 475 6.64 0.36 25.14
C VAL A 475 7.32 0.68 26.46
N GLU A 476 7.74 -0.30 27.24
CA GLU A 476 8.51 -0.06 28.46
C GLU A 476 9.85 0.60 28.17
N VAL A 477 10.54 0.18 27.10
CA VAL A 477 11.77 0.86 26.66
C VAL A 477 11.48 2.29 26.23
N LEU A 478 10.46 2.53 25.40
CA LEU A 478 10.06 3.89 25.00
C LEU A 478 9.75 4.78 26.22
N MET A 479 9.00 4.28 27.20
CA MET A 479 8.68 5.04 28.41
C MET A 479 9.91 5.36 29.26
N ALA A 480 10.88 4.44 29.31
CA ALA A 480 12.17 4.67 29.96
C ALA A 480 13.00 5.72 29.20
N GLU A 481 13.02 5.68 27.86
CA GLU A 481 13.72 6.66 27.02
C GLU A 481 13.07 8.05 27.08
N ILE A 482 11.73 8.14 27.07
CA ILE A 482 10.98 9.38 27.34
C ILE A 482 11.38 9.93 28.72
N SER A 483 11.38 9.09 29.75
CA SER A 483 11.77 9.51 31.11
C SER A 483 13.20 10.03 31.14
N ARG A 484 14.13 9.38 30.44
CA ARG A 484 15.51 9.82 30.32
C ARG A 484 15.63 11.16 29.60
N LEU A 485 14.87 11.37 28.50
CA LEU A 485 14.85 12.64 27.77
C LEU A 485 14.39 13.78 28.69
N LEU A 486 13.30 13.58 29.43
CA LEU A 486 12.76 14.59 30.36
C LEU A 486 13.68 14.88 31.55
N ILE A 487 14.58 13.94 31.92
CA ILE A 487 15.63 14.16 32.94
C ILE A 487 16.80 14.96 32.37
N ILE A 488 17.24 14.64 31.15
CA ILE A 488 18.34 15.35 30.47
C ILE A 488 17.96 16.80 30.20
N TYR A 489 16.69 17.04 29.83
CA TYR A 489 16.12 18.36 29.62
C TYR A 489 15.07 18.63 30.70
N PRO A 490 15.48 19.07 31.91
CA PRO A 490 14.54 19.37 32.98
C PRO A 490 13.64 20.56 32.62
N PRO A 491 12.45 20.67 33.25
CA PRO A 491 11.56 21.79 33.00
C PRO A 491 12.22 23.10 33.44
N ASP A 492 12.12 24.12 32.60
CA ASP A 492 12.51 25.49 32.97
C ASP A 492 11.47 26.03 33.97
N GLU A 493 11.80 25.98 35.27
CA GLU A 493 10.89 26.37 36.34
C GLU A 493 10.41 27.83 36.26
N ASP A 494 11.18 28.72 35.62
CA ASP A 494 10.80 30.12 35.42
C ASP A 494 9.75 30.30 34.31
N ARG A 495 9.49 29.24 33.55
CA ARG A 495 8.59 29.20 32.40
C ARG A 495 7.26 28.51 32.67
N ASP A 496 7.07 27.91 33.85
CA ASP A 496 5.81 27.28 34.25
C ASP A 496 4.64 28.30 34.11
N PRO A 497 3.61 28.01 33.29
CA PRO A 497 2.45 28.88 33.12
C PRO A 497 1.79 29.28 34.45
N LYS A 498 1.87 28.44 35.49
CA LYS A 498 1.34 28.73 36.84
C LYS A 498 2.16 29.79 37.57
N LYS A 499 3.49 29.84 37.36
CA LYS A 499 4.39 30.87 37.90
C LYS A 499 4.40 32.13 37.02
N GLN A 500 4.20 32.01 35.70
CA GLN A 500 4.13 33.16 34.78
C GLN A 500 2.83 33.96 34.86
N ARG A 501 1.69 33.36 35.26
CA ARG A 501 0.43 34.09 35.51
C ARG A 501 0.56 35.17 36.60
N GLY A 502 1.53 35.07 37.52
CA GLY A 502 1.86 36.12 38.48
C GLY A 502 2.77 37.23 37.95
N ARG A 503 3.46 37.02 36.82
CA ARG A 503 4.38 37.98 36.19
C ARG A 503 3.80 38.69 34.97
N GLY A 504 2.67 38.24 34.44
CA GLY A 504 1.98 38.88 33.31
C GLY A 504 1.53 40.34 33.55
N SER A 505 1.54 40.81 34.80
CA SER A 505 1.31 42.22 35.17
C SER A 505 2.58 43.00 35.50
N GLN A 506 3.77 42.41 35.33
CA GLN A 506 5.07 43.01 35.62
C GLN A 506 6.07 42.79 34.47
N THR A 507 5.61 42.87 33.22
CA THR A 507 6.52 43.40 32.21
C THR A 507 6.82 44.83 32.63
N GLU A 508 7.99 45.07 33.22
CA GLU A 508 8.60 46.39 33.22
C GLU A 508 8.57 46.84 31.77
N VAL A 509 7.60 47.71 31.46
CA VAL A 509 7.62 48.48 30.24
C VAL A 509 8.83 49.36 30.42
N THR A 510 9.98 48.91 29.93
CA THR A 510 11.09 49.77 29.59
C THR A 510 10.49 50.81 28.65
N LYS A 511 10.06 51.94 29.21
CA LYS A 511 9.61 53.12 28.48
C LYS A 511 10.84 53.66 27.78
N ILE A 512 11.14 53.08 26.63
CA ILE A 512 12.08 53.64 25.67
C ILE A 512 11.22 54.53 24.78
N ASP A 513 11.54 55.82 24.78
CA ASP A 513 10.88 56.83 23.98
C ASP A 513 10.90 56.39 22.49
N PRO A 514 9.75 56.28 21.79
CA PRO A 514 9.68 55.85 20.39
C PRO A 514 10.57 56.68 19.45
N ASP A 515 10.90 57.90 19.87
CA ASP A 515 11.72 58.84 19.11
C ASP A 515 13.24 58.70 19.39
N GLU A 516 13.68 57.89 20.36
CA GLU A 516 15.09 57.90 20.80
C GLU A 516 16.03 56.83 20.23
N ALA A 517 15.57 55.74 19.60
CA ALA A 517 16.41 54.97 18.65
C ALA A 517 15.66 53.73 18.11
N LEU A 518 15.64 53.59 16.78
CA LEU A 518 15.07 52.44 16.07
C LEU A 518 15.85 51.12 16.33
N LEU A 519 17.14 51.21 16.67
CA LEU A 519 18.03 50.05 16.82
C LEU A 519 17.80 49.23 18.10
N PRO A 520 17.67 49.84 19.29
CA PRO A 520 17.30 49.13 20.51
C PRO A 520 16.01 48.32 20.38
N MET A 521 15.01 48.81 19.64
CA MET A 521 13.73 48.12 19.46
C MET A 521 13.86 46.82 18.66
N GLN A 522 14.61 46.81 17.56
CA GLN A 522 14.82 45.59 16.77
C GLN A 522 15.62 44.54 17.55
N MET A 523 16.57 44.99 18.37
CA MET A 523 17.35 44.12 19.23
C MET A 523 16.54 43.55 20.41
N LEU A 524 15.63 44.34 20.99
CA LEU A 524 14.68 43.85 21.99
C LEU A 524 13.70 42.83 21.41
N TYR A 525 13.27 43.02 20.16
CA TYR A 525 12.42 42.05 19.47
C TYR A 525 13.14 40.71 19.24
N CYS A 526 14.43 40.75 18.90
CA CYS A 526 15.29 39.57 18.83
C CYS A 526 15.33 38.81 20.17
N ILE A 527 15.44 39.51 21.30
CA ILE A 527 15.39 38.91 22.64
C ILE A 527 14.02 38.26 22.90
N PHE A 528 12.93 38.92 22.50
CA PHE A 528 11.57 38.36 22.62
C PHE A 528 11.41 37.05 21.84
N GLN A 529 11.95 36.98 20.61
CA GLN A 529 11.91 35.76 19.79
C GLN A 529 12.69 34.59 20.42
N VAL A 530 13.84 34.86 21.06
CA VAL A 530 14.56 33.85 21.84
C VAL A 530 13.68 33.28 22.96
N ASP A 531 12.97 34.17 23.66
CA ASP A 531 12.10 33.77 24.75
C ASP A 531 10.86 33.02 24.25
N ALA A 532 10.36 33.32 23.04
CA ALA A 532 9.27 32.57 22.39
C ALA A 532 9.69 31.13 22.04
N VAL A 533 10.89 30.93 21.49
CA VAL A 533 11.43 29.57 21.19
C VAL A 533 11.56 28.75 22.46
N LYS A 534 12.02 29.34 23.57
CA LYS A 534 12.08 28.66 24.88
C LYS A 534 10.69 28.28 25.40
N ASN A 535 9.69 29.14 25.25
CA ASN A 535 8.31 28.84 25.63
C ASN A 535 7.73 27.69 24.80
N TRP A 536 7.97 27.70 23.49
CA TRP A 536 7.53 26.62 22.60
C TRP A 536 8.19 25.28 22.95
N MET A 537 9.49 25.27 23.21
CA MET A 537 10.23 24.08 23.66
C MET A 537 9.67 23.53 24.98
N PHE A 538 9.31 24.41 25.93
CA PHE A 538 8.65 24.02 27.18
C PHE A 538 7.26 23.40 26.93
N GLY A 539 6.46 23.97 26.03
CA GLY A 539 5.17 23.40 25.65
C GLY A 539 5.28 22.00 25.05
N LEU A 540 6.28 21.77 24.18
CA LEU A 540 6.56 20.44 23.64
C LEU A 540 7.05 19.47 24.72
N TRP A 541 7.90 19.92 25.64
CA TRP A 541 8.31 19.13 26.81
C TRP A 541 7.10 18.71 27.65
N GLU A 542 6.17 19.63 27.91
CA GLU A 542 4.95 19.35 28.68
C GLU A 542 4.08 18.32 27.97
N ALA A 543 3.90 18.45 26.65
CA ALA A 543 3.16 17.47 25.84
C ALA A 543 3.79 16.08 25.90
N ILE A 544 5.12 15.95 25.80
CA ILE A 544 5.83 14.67 25.94
C ILE A 544 5.65 14.09 27.36
N ASN A 545 5.72 14.93 28.39
CA ASN A 545 5.53 14.51 29.77
C ASN A 545 4.07 14.07 30.05
N GLN A 546 3.08 14.74 29.46
CA GLN A 546 1.69 14.30 29.53
C GLN A 546 1.51 12.97 28.79
N TYR A 547 2.09 12.83 27.59
CA TYR A 547 2.03 11.60 26.81
C TYR A 547 2.59 10.40 27.56
N LYS A 548 3.65 10.59 28.36
CA LYS A 548 4.21 9.54 29.23
C LYS A 548 3.15 8.83 30.09
N THR A 549 2.08 9.53 30.49
CA THR A 549 1.01 8.96 31.33
C THR A 549 -0.04 8.18 30.55
N VAL A 550 -0.30 8.53 29.29
CA VAL A 550 -1.37 7.94 28.45
C VAL A 550 -0.85 7.05 27.31
N GLY A 551 0.41 7.22 26.93
CA GLY A 551 0.99 6.61 25.74
C GLY A 551 1.05 5.10 25.80
N LYS A 552 1.27 4.53 27.00
CA LYS A 552 1.24 3.06 27.18
C LYS A 552 -0.13 2.50 26.80
N SER A 553 -1.22 3.10 27.30
CA SER A 553 -2.57 2.64 26.95
C SER A 553 -2.92 2.83 25.48
N GLU A 554 -2.51 3.95 24.87
CA GLU A 554 -2.80 4.22 23.45
C GLU A 554 -2.07 3.24 22.51
N ILE A 555 -0.77 3.01 22.73
CA ILE A 555 0.01 2.06 21.91
C ILE A 555 -0.52 0.64 22.08
N MET A 556 -0.90 0.25 23.31
CA MET A 556 -1.49 -1.05 23.56
C MET A 556 -2.86 -1.22 22.90
N ALA A 557 -3.71 -0.19 22.86
CA ALA A 557 -4.99 -0.24 22.16
C ALA A 557 -4.81 -0.43 20.64
N ILE A 558 -3.85 0.27 20.03
CA ILE A 558 -3.50 0.09 18.61
C ILE A 558 -2.97 -1.33 18.36
N THR A 559 -2.15 -1.84 19.28
CA THR A 559 -1.59 -3.20 19.22
C THR A 559 -2.70 -4.26 19.27
N GLU A 560 -3.68 -4.10 20.16
CA GLU A 560 -4.84 -4.99 20.26
C GLU A 560 -5.69 -4.96 18.99
N SER A 561 -5.95 -3.77 18.44
CA SER A 561 -6.68 -3.63 17.17
C SER A 561 -5.97 -4.35 16.01
N TRP A 562 -4.64 -4.23 15.91
CA TRP A 562 -3.86 -4.95 14.90
C TRP A 562 -3.93 -6.46 15.10
N LEU A 563 -3.79 -6.94 16.35
CA LEU A 563 -3.88 -8.36 16.70
C LEU A 563 -5.23 -8.95 16.31
N ASP A 564 -6.33 -8.27 16.64
CA ASP A 564 -7.69 -8.70 16.29
C ASP A 564 -7.87 -8.81 14.77
N GLY A 565 -7.28 -7.87 14.02
CA GLY A 565 -7.23 -7.92 12.56
C GLY A 565 -6.52 -9.17 12.04
N GLN A 566 -5.35 -9.53 12.60
CA GLN A 566 -4.60 -10.72 12.17
C GLN A 566 -5.29 -12.03 12.60
N ILE A 567 -5.79 -12.10 13.84
CA ILE A 567 -6.55 -13.25 14.33
C ILE A 567 -7.79 -13.49 13.48
N SER A 568 -8.49 -12.43 13.06
CA SER A 568 -9.65 -12.52 12.18
C SER A 568 -9.29 -13.10 10.81
N LYS A 569 -8.14 -12.72 10.22
CA LYS A 569 -7.66 -13.32 8.97
C LYS A 569 -7.35 -14.81 9.12
N ILE A 570 -6.70 -15.21 10.21
CA ILE A 570 -6.39 -16.62 10.50
C ILE A 570 -7.70 -17.43 10.68
N ARG A 571 -8.66 -16.90 11.44
CA ARG A 571 -9.98 -17.54 11.62
C ARG A 571 -10.76 -17.63 10.32
N HIS A 572 -10.69 -16.61 9.46
CA HIS A 572 -11.30 -16.65 8.14
C HIS A 572 -10.68 -17.76 7.27
N ARG A 573 -9.34 -17.89 7.27
CA ARG A 573 -8.63 -18.98 6.58
C ARG A 573 -9.09 -20.36 7.07
N LEU A 574 -9.28 -20.54 8.38
CA LEU A 574 -9.85 -21.77 8.94
C LEU A 574 -11.27 -22.01 8.42
N SER A 575 -12.14 -21.00 8.45
CA SER A 575 -13.52 -21.10 7.95
C SER A 575 -13.56 -21.57 6.49
N VAL A 576 -12.71 -20.99 5.63
CA VAL A 576 -12.60 -21.39 4.22
C VAL A 576 -12.11 -22.83 4.09
N LYS A 577 -11.05 -23.23 4.82
CA LYS A 577 -10.55 -24.62 4.81
C LYS A 577 -11.65 -25.61 5.23
N LEU A 578 -12.42 -25.31 6.28
CA LEU A 578 -13.53 -26.16 6.73
C LEU A 578 -14.67 -26.24 5.71
N ALA A 579 -14.98 -25.13 5.01
CA ALA A 579 -16.01 -25.09 3.97
C ALA A 579 -15.67 -25.99 2.78
N PHE A 580 -14.39 -26.06 2.36
CA PHE A 580 -13.94 -26.98 1.31
C PHE A 580 -13.76 -28.42 1.80
N HIS A 581 -13.48 -28.61 3.09
CA HIS A 581 -13.28 -29.94 3.67
C HIS A 581 -14.59 -30.70 3.88
N THR A 582 -15.65 -30.02 4.33
CA THR A 582 -16.93 -30.65 4.69
C THR A 582 -17.58 -31.43 3.51
N PRO A 583 -17.62 -30.91 2.26
CA PRO A 583 -18.15 -31.64 1.11
C PRO A 583 -17.41 -32.95 0.78
N ARG A 584 -16.18 -33.13 1.27
CA ARG A 584 -15.38 -34.33 0.98
C ARG A 584 -16.00 -35.60 1.59
N TYR A 585 -16.65 -35.49 2.74
CA TYR A 585 -17.37 -36.61 3.36
C TYR A 585 -18.49 -37.10 2.43
N LEU A 586 -19.28 -36.17 1.89
CA LEU A 586 -20.36 -36.47 0.94
C LEU A 586 -19.82 -37.06 -0.37
N LYS A 587 -18.68 -36.54 -0.86
CA LYS A 587 -18.03 -37.10 -2.05
C LYS A 587 -17.57 -38.54 -1.82
N VAL A 588 -16.95 -38.83 -0.67
CA VAL A 588 -16.56 -40.20 -0.30
C VAL A 588 -17.79 -41.11 -0.21
N GLU A 589 -18.85 -40.66 0.46
CA GLU A 589 -20.08 -41.43 0.64
C GLU A 589 -20.74 -41.76 -0.69
N PHE A 590 -21.13 -40.74 -1.45
CA PHE A 590 -21.99 -40.92 -2.61
C PHE A 590 -21.23 -41.28 -3.88
N SER A 591 -20.04 -40.71 -4.08
CA SER A 591 -19.29 -40.92 -5.33
C SER A 591 -18.41 -42.16 -5.32
N ILE A 592 -18.00 -42.64 -4.14
CA ILE A 592 -17.09 -43.77 -4.01
C ILE A 592 -17.77 -44.95 -3.30
N TYR A 593 -18.16 -44.78 -2.03
CA TYR A 593 -18.70 -45.87 -1.21
C TYR A 593 -20.00 -46.45 -1.77
N GLN A 594 -21.03 -45.62 -1.97
CA GLN A 594 -22.33 -46.06 -2.49
C GLN A 594 -22.25 -46.58 -3.93
N LYS A 595 -21.37 -46.00 -4.75
CA LYS A 595 -21.10 -46.52 -6.09
C LYS A 595 -20.51 -47.92 -6.02
N ARG A 596 -19.48 -48.11 -5.17
CA ARG A 596 -18.84 -49.41 -5.01
C ARG A 596 -19.78 -50.46 -4.41
N LYS A 597 -20.59 -50.08 -3.44
CA LYS A 597 -21.60 -50.97 -2.84
C LYS A 597 -22.59 -51.49 -3.90
N ARG A 598 -23.12 -50.60 -4.74
CA ARG A 598 -24.02 -51.01 -5.84
C ARG A 598 -23.34 -51.95 -6.84
N GLU A 599 -22.08 -51.71 -7.18
CA GLU A 599 -21.31 -52.63 -8.04
C GLU A 599 -21.22 -54.02 -7.42
N LEU A 600 -20.89 -54.12 -6.13
CA LEU A 600 -20.84 -55.39 -5.40
C LEU A 600 -22.21 -56.09 -5.36
N ASP A 601 -23.30 -55.34 -5.15
CA ASP A 601 -24.66 -55.88 -5.18
C ASP A 601 -25.00 -56.43 -6.57
N GLU A 602 -24.61 -55.73 -7.63
CA GLU A 602 -24.81 -56.18 -9.01
C GLU A 602 -23.99 -57.46 -9.30
N HIS A 603 -22.74 -57.53 -8.85
CA HIS A 603 -21.88 -58.71 -9.00
C HIS A 603 -22.51 -59.93 -8.32
N ASN A 604 -22.95 -59.76 -7.06
CA ASN A 604 -23.63 -60.81 -6.32
C ASN A 604 -24.94 -61.21 -7.00
N GLY A 605 -25.74 -60.25 -7.49
CA GLY A 605 -26.99 -60.51 -8.20
C GLY A 605 -26.80 -61.24 -9.54
N ARG A 606 -25.68 -61.03 -10.26
CA ARG A 606 -25.32 -61.80 -11.46
C ARG A 606 -25.02 -63.25 -11.11
N LEU A 607 -24.21 -63.50 -10.07
CA LEU A 607 -23.89 -64.85 -9.61
C LEU A 607 -25.15 -65.59 -9.13
N ASP A 608 -26.02 -64.91 -8.39
CA ASP A 608 -27.24 -65.52 -7.84
C ASP A 608 -28.23 -65.91 -8.94
N ARG A 609 -28.35 -65.11 -10.00
CA ARG A 609 -29.12 -65.47 -11.19
C ARG A 609 -28.56 -66.71 -11.89
N HIS A 610 -27.24 -66.80 -12.03
CA HIS A 610 -26.58 -67.97 -12.64
C HIS A 610 -26.84 -69.25 -11.83
N LYS A 611 -26.76 -69.19 -10.50
CA LYS A 611 -27.13 -70.31 -9.61
C LYS A 611 -28.59 -70.72 -9.77
N LYS A 612 -29.52 -69.76 -9.72
CA LYS A 612 -30.96 -70.03 -9.85
C LYS A 612 -31.31 -70.66 -11.19
N ALA A 613 -30.66 -70.23 -12.28
CA ALA A 613 -30.84 -70.85 -13.59
C ALA A 613 -30.41 -72.32 -13.61
N ALA A 614 -29.25 -72.64 -13.01
CA ALA A 614 -28.78 -74.02 -12.87
C ALA A 614 -29.74 -74.87 -12.02
N GLU A 615 -30.19 -74.35 -10.88
CA GLU A 615 -31.17 -75.04 -10.00
C GLU A 615 -32.51 -75.28 -10.72
N ALA A 616 -33.01 -74.31 -11.48
CA ALA A 616 -34.23 -74.45 -12.26
C ALA A 616 -34.10 -75.52 -13.34
N ARG A 617 -32.96 -75.60 -14.03
CA ARG A 617 -32.71 -76.61 -15.07
C ARG A 617 -32.62 -78.01 -14.48
N ILE A 618 -31.98 -78.17 -13.32
CA ILE A 618 -31.98 -79.44 -12.58
C ILE A 618 -33.40 -79.86 -12.20
N LYS A 619 -34.23 -78.92 -11.74
CA LYS A 619 -35.62 -79.19 -11.41
C LYS A 619 -36.38 -79.70 -12.65
N ALA A 620 -36.23 -79.04 -13.80
CA ALA A 620 -36.85 -79.46 -15.05
C ALA A 620 -36.39 -80.87 -15.49
N LEU A 621 -35.11 -81.20 -15.34
CA LEU A 621 -34.60 -82.55 -15.65
C LEU A 621 -35.21 -83.62 -14.73
N LYS A 622 -35.42 -83.31 -13.44
CA LYS A 622 -36.12 -84.23 -12.53
C LYS A 622 -37.58 -84.44 -12.93
N GLU A 623 -38.28 -83.38 -13.32
CA GLU A 623 -39.66 -83.45 -13.80
C GLU A 623 -39.75 -84.27 -15.11
N ALA A 624 -38.82 -84.06 -16.05
CA ALA A 624 -38.72 -84.86 -17.27
C ALA A 624 -38.43 -86.34 -17.00
N SER A 625 -37.61 -86.65 -15.98
CA SER A 625 -37.39 -88.04 -15.55
C SER A 625 -38.68 -88.70 -15.05
N ALA A 626 -39.57 -87.95 -14.39
CA ALA A 626 -40.87 -88.47 -13.96
C ALA A 626 -41.82 -88.67 -15.14
N GLU A 627 -41.82 -87.75 -16.11
CA GLU A 627 -42.60 -87.89 -17.36
C GLU A 627 -42.17 -89.11 -18.17
N ASN A 628 -40.87 -89.41 -18.23
CA ASN A 628 -40.35 -90.57 -18.93
C ASN A 628 -40.83 -91.89 -18.33
N VAL A 629 -41.08 -91.96 -17.01
CA VAL A 629 -41.70 -93.15 -16.39
C VAL A 629 -43.09 -93.41 -16.98
N LEU A 630 -43.87 -92.36 -17.25
CA LEU A 630 -45.18 -92.49 -17.92
C LEU A 630 -45.02 -92.94 -19.38
N LYS A 631 -44.02 -92.43 -20.10
CA LYS A 631 -43.70 -92.87 -21.47
C LYS A 631 -43.29 -94.33 -21.52
N TYR A 632 -42.47 -94.80 -20.55
CA TYR A 632 -42.09 -96.22 -20.45
C TYR A 632 -43.30 -97.12 -20.23
N ALA A 633 -44.22 -96.71 -19.36
CA ALA A 633 -45.48 -97.42 -19.14
C ALA A 633 -46.31 -97.50 -20.43
N GLY A 634 -46.48 -96.38 -21.15
CA GLY A 634 -47.19 -96.35 -22.42
C GLY A 634 -46.61 -97.28 -23.48
N ILE A 635 -45.27 -97.34 -23.60
CA ILE A 635 -44.57 -98.26 -24.51
C ILE A 635 -44.87 -99.73 -24.14
N CYS A 636 -44.88 -100.06 -22.85
CA CYS A 636 -45.21 -101.41 -22.38
C CYS A 636 -46.67 -101.76 -22.63
N ASP A 637 -47.60 -100.82 -22.44
CA ASP A 637 -49.02 -101.03 -22.68
C ASP A 637 -49.32 -101.22 -24.17
N SER A 638 -48.70 -100.46 -25.06
CA SER A 638 -48.78 -100.70 -26.51
C SER A 638 -48.24 -102.08 -26.90
N PHE A 639 -47.13 -102.53 -26.28
CA PHE A 639 -46.63 -103.89 -26.54
C PHE A 639 -47.60 -104.97 -26.05
N LYS A 640 -48.25 -104.78 -24.89
CA LYS A 640 -49.28 -105.70 -24.39
C LYS A 640 -50.46 -105.80 -25.36
N GLU A 641 -50.91 -104.68 -25.93
CA GLU A 641 -52.01 -104.64 -26.90
C GLU A 641 -51.65 -105.36 -28.20
N VAL A 642 -50.43 -105.16 -28.70
CA VAL A 642 -49.91 -105.91 -29.86
C VAL A 642 -49.84 -107.40 -29.56
N CYS A 643 -49.36 -107.79 -28.39
CA CYS A 643 -49.34 -109.18 -27.93
C CYS A 643 -50.74 -109.79 -27.81
N GLN A 644 -51.73 -109.01 -27.36
CA GLN A 644 -53.11 -109.46 -27.23
C GLN A 644 -53.74 -109.69 -28.61
N THR A 645 -53.59 -108.72 -29.51
CA THR A 645 -54.02 -108.84 -30.91
C THR A 645 -53.35 -110.04 -31.59
N PHE A 646 -52.07 -110.29 -31.29
CA PHE A 646 -51.35 -111.45 -31.79
C PHE A 646 -51.99 -112.78 -31.34
N LEU A 647 -52.29 -112.92 -30.03
CA LEU A 647 -52.95 -114.10 -29.48
C LEU A 647 -54.32 -114.35 -30.13
N GLU A 648 -55.15 -113.31 -30.26
CA GLU A 648 -56.47 -113.40 -30.89
C GLU A 648 -56.39 -113.81 -32.37
N ASN A 649 -55.40 -113.30 -33.10
CA ASN A 649 -55.17 -113.66 -34.50
C ASN A 649 -54.63 -115.09 -34.66
N SER A 650 -53.87 -115.60 -33.68
CA SER A 650 -53.33 -116.96 -33.69
C SER A 650 -54.45 -118.01 -33.56
N GLN A 651 -55.47 -117.74 -32.75
CA GLN A 651 -56.63 -118.63 -32.59
C GLN A 651 -57.54 -118.71 -33.82
N LYS A 652 -57.49 -117.70 -34.70
CA LYS A 652 -58.29 -117.62 -35.94
C LYS A 652 -57.61 -118.26 -37.15
N GLN A 653 -56.37 -118.75 -37.01
CA GLN A 653 -55.66 -119.40 -38.11
C GLN A 653 -56.22 -120.78 -38.42
N THR A 654 -56.01 -121.25 -39.64
CA THR A 654 -56.46 -122.58 -40.10
C THR A 654 -55.36 -123.64 -40.05
N PHE A 655 -54.09 -123.24 -39.99
CA PHE A 655 -52.94 -124.16 -40.03
C PHE A 655 -51.83 -123.75 -39.06
N SER A 656 -51.13 -124.76 -38.52
CA SER A 656 -49.99 -124.61 -37.59
C SER A 656 -48.83 -123.81 -38.21
N SER A 657 -48.61 -123.92 -39.52
CA SER A 657 -47.55 -123.22 -40.25
C SER A 657 -47.75 -121.69 -40.30
N ALA A 658 -49.00 -121.23 -40.40
CA ALA A 658 -49.33 -119.80 -40.41
C ALA A 658 -49.05 -119.16 -39.03
N ILE A 659 -49.37 -119.88 -37.95
CA ILE A 659 -49.08 -119.44 -36.58
C ILE A 659 -47.58 -119.37 -36.32
N ARG A 660 -46.79 -120.35 -36.80
CA ARG A 660 -45.32 -120.32 -36.69
C ARG A 660 -44.69 -119.13 -37.42
N MET A 661 -45.16 -118.83 -38.64
CA MET A 661 -44.69 -117.66 -39.38
C MET A 661 -45.01 -116.35 -38.66
N ALA A 662 -46.21 -116.23 -38.09
CA ALA A 662 -46.59 -115.07 -37.29
C ALA A 662 -45.73 -115.00 -36.01
N CYS A 663 -45.48 -116.13 -35.33
CA CYS A 663 -44.65 -116.20 -34.12
C CYS A 663 -43.19 -115.77 -34.37
N ALA A 664 -42.66 -116.03 -35.56
CA ALA A 664 -41.33 -115.55 -35.95
C ALA A 664 -41.22 -114.01 -35.99
N THR A 665 -42.34 -113.28 -36.10
CA THR A 665 -42.37 -111.80 -36.08
C THR A 665 -42.47 -111.19 -34.68
N LEU A 666 -42.72 -112.01 -33.65
CA LEU A 666 -42.87 -111.53 -32.27
C LEU A 666 -41.53 -111.08 -31.66
N ASN A 667 -40.44 -111.80 -31.95
CA ASN A 667 -39.07 -111.42 -31.53
C ASN A 667 -38.64 -110.05 -32.11
N PRO A 668 -38.71 -109.79 -33.44
CA PRO A 668 -38.46 -108.46 -33.99
C PRO A 668 -39.35 -107.36 -33.40
N THR A 669 -40.58 -107.72 -33.02
CA THR A 669 -41.51 -106.78 -32.38
C THR A 669 -41.05 -106.43 -30.95
N LEU A 670 -40.65 -107.42 -30.15
CA LEU A 670 -40.05 -107.18 -28.82
C LEU A 670 -38.82 -106.26 -28.94
N GLU A 671 -37.91 -106.57 -29.86
CA GLU A 671 -36.70 -105.76 -30.11
C GLU A 671 -37.05 -104.31 -30.46
N LYS A 672 -38.08 -104.08 -31.29
CA LYS A 672 -38.57 -102.74 -31.62
C LYS A 672 -39.02 -101.96 -30.38
N TYR A 673 -39.77 -102.59 -29.46
CA TYR A 673 -40.25 -101.93 -28.24
C TYR A 673 -39.14 -101.75 -27.19
N GLN A 674 -38.20 -102.68 -27.09
CA GLN A 674 -36.97 -102.53 -26.28
C GLN A 674 -36.08 -101.38 -26.80
N LEU A 675 -35.97 -101.24 -28.12
CA LEU A 675 -35.27 -100.13 -28.76
C LEU A 675 -35.99 -98.80 -28.49
N ALA A 676 -37.33 -98.78 -28.50
CA ALA A 676 -38.10 -97.59 -28.17
C ALA A 676 -37.89 -97.14 -26.71
N LEU A 677 -37.89 -98.07 -25.74
CA LEU A 677 -37.54 -97.77 -24.35
C LEU A 677 -36.11 -97.22 -24.23
N SER A 678 -35.14 -97.90 -24.85
CA SER A 678 -33.73 -97.49 -24.84
C SER A 678 -33.52 -96.12 -25.47
N LYS A 679 -34.23 -95.82 -26.57
CA LYS A 679 -34.22 -94.52 -27.22
C LYS A 679 -34.71 -93.41 -26.27
N GLN A 680 -35.84 -93.62 -25.59
CA GLN A 680 -36.36 -92.64 -24.63
C GLN A 680 -35.42 -92.39 -23.44
N LEU A 681 -34.76 -93.45 -22.92
CA LEU A 681 -33.72 -93.26 -21.91
C LEU A 681 -32.53 -92.47 -22.45
N ASN A 682 -32.01 -92.84 -23.62
CA ASN A 682 -30.82 -92.22 -24.19
C ASN A 682 -31.05 -90.74 -24.56
N GLU A 683 -32.26 -90.37 -25.03
CA GLU A 683 -32.65 -88.97 -25.24
C GLU A 683 -32.56 -88.19 -23.92
N HIS A 684 -33.10 -88.72 -22.83
CA HIS A 684 -33.03 -88.06 -21.53
C HIS A 684 -31.61 -87.98 -20.95
N LEU A 685 -30.82 -89.04 -21.09
CA LEU A 685 -29.42 -89.03 -20.65
C LEU A 685 -28.59 -88.00 -21.44
N ARG A 686 -28.88 -87.86 -22.74
CA ARG A 686 -28.27 -86.81 -23.57
C ARG A 686 -28.64 -85.42 -23.05
N ASP A 687 -29.90 -85.15 -22.74
CA ASP A 687 -30.32 -83.85 -22.17
C ASP A 687 -29.60 -83.52 -20.84
N VAL A 688 -29.29 -84.54 -20.04
CA VAL A 688 -28.53 -84.39 -18.79
C VAL A 688 -27.06 -84.05 -19.06
N ASP A 689 -26.43 -84.75 -20.00
CA ASP A 689 -25.04 -84.50 -20.40
C ASP A 689 -24.89 -83.14 -21.10
N ASP A 690 -25.80 -82.80 -22.02
CA ASP A 690 -25.83 -81.52 -22.72
C ASP A 690 -25.93 -80.35 -21.71
N PHE A 691 -26.78 -80.48 -20.69
CA PHE A 691 -26.87 -79.46 -19.65
C PHE A 691 -25.57 -79.34 -18.83
N TRP A 692 -24.87 -80.44 -18.56
CA TRP A 692 -23.58 -80.39 -17.86
C TRP A 692 -22.54 -79.61 -18.67
N ASP A 693 -22.48 -79.85 -19.98
CA ASP A 693 -21.58 -79.15 -20.89
C ASP A 693 -21.95 -77.66 -20.99
N GLU A 694 -23.24 -77.34 -21.16
CA GLU A 694 -23.76 -75.97 -21.16
C GLU A 694 -23.41 -75.22 -19.87
N LEU A 695 -23.56 -75.85 -18.70
CA LEU A 695 -23.23 -75.24 -17.41
C LEU A 695 -21.73 -74.94 -17.31
N THR A 696 -20.88 -75.88 -17.72
CA THR A 696 -19.43 -75.74 -17.67
C THR A 696 -18.95 -74.61 -18.58
N VAL A 697 -19.46 -74.56 -19.81
CA VAL A 697 -19.19 -73.47 -20.76
C VAL A 697 -19.70 -72.14 -20.23
N SER A 698 -20.92 -72.11 -19.68
CA SER A 698 -21.51 -70.90 -19.10
C SER A 698 -20.70 -70.39 -17.90
N GLY A 699 -20.20 -71.27 -17.04
CA GLY A 699 -19.32 -70.92 -15.91
C GLY A 699 -17.99 -70.32 -16.38
N TYR A 700 -17.39 -70.86 -17.44
CA TYR A 700 -16.19 -70.30 -18.06
C TYR A 700 -16.46 -68.90 -18.64
N LEU A 701 -17.50 -68.75 -19.47
CA LEU A 701 -17.87 -67.47 -20.07
C LEU A 701 -18.21 -66.41 -19.02
N PHE A 702 -18.83 -66.82 -17.90
CA PHE A 702 -19.11 -65.94 -16.77
C PHE A 702 -17.82 -65.37 -16.17
N LEU A 703 -16.78 -66.19 -15.99
CA LEU A 703 -15.48 -65.76 -15.49
C LEU A 703 -14.69 -64.94 -16.52
N GLU A 704 -14.77 -65.28 -17.80
CA GLU A 704 -14.13 -64.52 -18.89
C GLU A 704 -14.70 -63.10 -19.04
N ALA A 705 -16.00 -62.94 -18.78
CA ALA A 705 -16.66 -61.63 -18.81
C ALA A 705 -16.24 -60.70 -17.64
N ILE A 706 -15.57 -61.23 -16.62
CA ILE A 706 -15.12 -60.46 -15.45
C ILE A 706 -13.75 -59.84 -15.71
N LYS A 707 -13.64 -58.52 -15.52
CA LYS A 707 -12.38 -57.77 -15.64
C LYS A 707 -11.96 -57.16 -14.31
N LEU A 708 -10.67 -57.25 -13.99
CA LEU A 708 -10.10 -56.63 -12.79
C LEU A 708 -9.98 -55.11 -12.95
N PHE A 709 -9.91 -54.38 -11.83
CA PHE A 709 -9.62 -52.94 -11.84
C PHE A 709 -8.35 -52.57 -12.64
N ARG A 710 -7.28 -53.37 -12.53
CA ARG A 710 -6.02 -53.16 -13.29
C ARG A 710 -6.18 -53.32 -14.81
N GLU A 711 -7.26 -53.97 -15.25
CA GLU A 711 -7.61 -54.19 -16.66
C GLU A 711 -8.71 -53.22 -17.13
N GLY A 712 -9.06 -52.21 -16.31
CA GLY A 712 -10.16 -51.26 -16.59
C GLY A 712 -11.56 -51.82 -16.28
N GLY A 713 -11.65 -52.96 -15.58
CA GLY A 713 -12.90 -53.50 -15.06
C GLY A 713 -13.26 -52.97 -13.68
N ASN A 714 -14.18 -53.66 -13.02
CA ASN A 714 -14.74 -53.26 -11.72
C ASN A 714 -14.67 -54.38 -10.66
N TYR A 715 -13.95 -55.48 -10.89
CA TYR A 715 -13.79 -56.53 -9.88
C TYR A 715 -12.45 -56.40 -9.15
N SER A 716 -12.46 -56.69 -7.84
CA SER A 716 -11.21 -56.87 -7.08
C SER A 716 -10.70 -58.32 -7.17
N PRO A 717 -9.39 -58.57 -6.94
CA PRO A 717 -8.84 -59.93 -6.94
C PRO A 717 -9.50 -60.86 -5.92
N GLU A 718 -9.88 -60.32 -4.75
CA GLU A 718 -10.53 -61.10 -3.69
C GLU A 718 -11.99 -61.46 -4.05
N GLU A 719 -12.71 -60.58 -4.76
CA GLU A 719 -14.04 -60.89 -5.31
C GLU A 719 -13.98 -62.06 -6.28
N ILE A 720 -13.05 -62.01 -7.24
CA ILE A 720 -12.88 -63.08 -8.23
C ILE A 720 -12.57 -64.40 -7.53
N THR A 721 -11.69 -64.38 -6.55
CA THR A 721 -11.35 -65.59 -5.76
C THR A 721 -12.60 -66.17 -5.08
N THR A 722 -13.48 -65.30 -4.55
CA THR A 722 -14.73 -65.71 -3.91
C THR A 722 -15.74 -66.23 -4.92
N LEU A 723 -15.84 -65.60 -6.08
CA LEU A 723 -16.71 -66.01 -7.20
C LEU A 723 -16.29 -67.38 -7.74
N GLN A 724 -15.00 -67.58 -8.04
CA GLN A 724 -14.45 -68.85 -8.51
C GLN A 724 -14.73 -70.01 -7.53
N LYS A 725 -14.51 -69.79 -6.23
CA LYS A 725 -14.84 -70.78 -5.19
C LYS A 725 -16.32 -71.13 -5.19
N THR A 726 -17.17 -70.12 -5.38
CA THR A 726 -18.63 -70.29 -5.36
C THR A 726 -19.14 -71.01 -6.62
N LEU A 727 -18.61 -70.68 -7.81
CA LEU A 727 -18.92 -71.37 -9.06
C LEU A 727 -18.47 -72.83 -9.02
N LYS A 728 -17.24 -73.10 -8.57
CA LYS A 728 -16.74 -74.47 -8.40
C LYS A 728 -17.61 -75.29 -7.45
N LYS A 729 -18.11 -74.67 -6.36
CA LYS A 729 -19.05 -75.31 -5.44
C LYS A 729 -20.40 -75.59 -6.12
N LEU A 730 -20.89 -74.68 -6.95
CA LEU A 730 -22.10 -74.88 -7.76
C LEU A 730 -21.90 -76.07 -8.71
N GLU A 731 -20.86 -76.06 -9.54
CA GLU A 731 -20.52 -77.15 -10.47
C GLU A 731 -20.48 -78.51 -9.76
N THR A 732 -19.77 -78.59 -8.63
CA THR A 732 -19.68 -79.83 -7.84
C THR A 732 -21.05 -80.30 -7.33
N THR A 733 -21.90 -79.35 -6.93
CA THR A 733 -23.26 -79.65 -6.42
C THR A 733 -24.17 -80.10 -7.56
N VAL A 734 -24.13 -79.41 -8.69
CA VAL A 734 -24.91 -79.77 -9.88
C VAL A 734 -24.49 -81.13 -10.40
N LYS A 735 -23.19 -81.40 -10.55
CA LYS A 735 -22.70 -82.70 -11.04
C LYS A 735 -23.24 -83.86 -10.22
N ARG A 736 -23.17 -83.75 -8.89
CA ARG A 736 -23.72 -84.76 -7.98
C ARG A 736 -25.22 -84.96 -8.18
N GLN A 737 -25.98 -83.88 -8.42
CA GLN A 737 -27.41 -83.99 -8.69
C GLN A 737 -27.72 -84.62 -10.05
N LEU A 738 -26.94 -84.30 -11.09
CA LEU A 738 -27.08 -84.91 -12.42
C LEU A 738 -26.73 -86.40 -12.39
N ASP A 739 -25.64 -86.80 -11.72
CA ASP A 739 -25.30 -88.21 -11.53
C ASP A 739 -26.44 -88.97 -10.82
N GLY A 740 -27.07 -88.32 -9.84
CA GLY A 740 -28.27 -88.84 -9.17
C GLY A 740 -29.45 -89.05 -10.12
N ILE A 741 -29.72 -88.09 -11.01
CA ILE A 741 -30.79 -88.18 -12.03
C ILE A 741 -30.49 -89.31 -13.02
N THR A 742 -29.26 -89.36 -13.55
CA THR A 742 -28.81 -90.43 -14.47
C THR A 742 -28.98 -91.81 -13.87
N ASN A 743 -28.57 -92.01 -12.62
CA ASN A 743 -28.72 -93.28 -11.92
C ASN A 743 -30.19 -93.64 -11.67
N SER A 744 -31.01 -92.66 -11.28
CA SER A 744 -32.46 -92.84 -11.10
C SER A 744 -33.15 -93.25 -12.40
N ALA A 745 -32.86 -92.56 -13.52
CA ALA A 745 -33.43 -92.88 -14.83
C ALA A 745 -33.04 -94.28 -15.31
N LYS A 746 -31.76 -94.66 -15.19
CA LYS A 746 -31.26 -96.01 -15.50
C LYS A 746 -31.88 -97.09 -14.62
N SER A 747 -32.23 -96.79 -13.38
CA SER A 747 -32.93 -97.73 -12.50
C SER A 747 -34.42 -97.83 -12.85
N ALA A 748 -35.05 -96.71 -13.20
CA ALA A 748 -36.48 -96.63 -13.48
C ALA A 748 -36.92 -97.43 -14.72
N ILE A 749 -36.05 -97.53 -15.75
CA ILE A 749 -36.36 -98.29 -16.97
C ILE A 749 -36.33 -99.83 -16.79
N LYS A 750 -35.53 -100.34 -15.85
CA LYS A 750 -35.35 -101.79 -15.62
C LYS A 750 -36.65 -102.58 -15.44
N PRO A 751 -37.60 -102.16 -14.58
CA PRO A 751 -38.86 -102.89 -14.41
C PRO A 751 -39.69 -102.96 -15.70
N TYR A 752 -39.65 -101.93 -16.55
CA TYR A 752 -40.37 -101.89 -17.83
C TYR A 752 -39.74 -102.79 -18.89
N ALA A 753 -38.41 -102.83 -18.97
CA ALA A 753 -37.70 -103.78 -19.83
C ALA A 753 -38.02 -105.23 -19.44
N ALA A 754 -37.98 -105.54 -18.14
CA ALA A 754 -38.38 -106.85 -17.63
C ALA A 754 -39.86 -107.18 -17.89
N GLN A 755 -40.74 -106.18 -17.85
CA GLN A 755 -42.16 -106.35 -18.16
C GLN A 755 -42.40 -106.74 -19.63
N LEU A 756 -41.67 -106.13 -20.59
CA LEU A 756 -41.72 -106.52 -21.99
C LEU A 756 -41.27 -107.98 -22.18
N GLU A 757 -40.12 -108.36 -21.61
CA GLU A 757 -39.59 -109.72 -21.69
C GLU A 757 -40.53 -110.75 -21.09
N LYS A 758 -41.09 -110.45 -19.91
CA LYS A 758 -42.06 -111.32 -19.25
C LYS A 758 -43.30 -111.51 -20.11
N ARG A 759 -43.89 -110.42 -20.64
CA ARG A 759 -45.09 -110.52 -21.48
C ARG A 759 -44.83 -111.29 -22.77
N HIS A 760 -43.66 -111.07 -23.38
CA HIS A 760 -43.24 -111.82 -24.55
C HIS A 760 -43.13 -113.32 -24.26
N ALA A 761 -42.50 -113.70 -23.14
CA ALA A 761 -42.37 -115.11 -22.74
C ALA A 761 -43.74 -115.77 -22.49
N GLU A 762 -44.67 -115.07 -21.81
CA GLU A 762 -46.04 -115.54 -21.61
C GLU A 762 -46.76 -115.82 -22.94
N VAL A 763 -46.62 -114.93 -23.92
CA VAL A 763 -47.25 -115.07 -25.24
C VAL A 763 -46.63 -116.23 -26.01
N ILE A 764 -45.30 -116.37 -26.02
CA ILE A 764 -44.61 -117.49 -26.68
C ILE A 764 -45.07 -118.84 -26.10
N LEU A 765 -45.15 -118.95 -24.77
CA LEU A 765 -45.63 -120.18 -24.11
C LEU A 765 -47.05 -120.52 -24.57
N THR A 766 -47.96 -119.55 -24.50
CA THR A 766 -49.37 -119.73 -24.91
C THR A 766 -49.47 -120.14 -26.39
N VAL A 767 -48.70 -119.50 -27.27
CA VAL A 767 -48.74 -119.78 -28.71
C VAL A 767 -48.11 -121.13 -29.04
N SER A 768 -47.09 -121.55 -28.29
CA SER A 768 -46.52 -122.89 -28.43
C SER A 768 -47.52 -123.99 -28.07
N GLU A 769 -48.40 -123.77 -27.10
CA GLU A 769 -49.49 -124.70 -26.77
C GLU A 769 -50.53 -124.76 -27.90
N VAL A 770 -50.94 -123.60 -28.43
CA VAL A 770 -51.87 -123.53 -29.57
C VAL A 770 -51.28 -124.22 -30.82
N ILE A 771 -49.99 -124.03 -31.11
CA ILE A 771 -49.33 -124.71 -32.24
C ILE A 771 -49.40 -126.25 -32.07
N LYS A 772 -49.13 -126.78 -30.87
CA LYS A 772 -49.21 -128.21 -30.58
C LYS A 772 -50.63 -128.76 -30.79
N GLU A 773 -51.65 -128.01 -30.39
CA GLU A 773 -53.05 -128.37 -30.60
C GLU A 773 -53.42 -128.44 -32.09
N PHE A 774 -53.04 -127.42 -32.87
CA PHE A 774 -53.26 -127.41 -34.32
C PHE A 774 -52.53 -128.56 -35.03
N GLU A 775 -51.30 -128.87 -34.65
CA GLU A 775 -50.55 -130.02 -35.20
C GLU A 775 -51.23 -131.35 -34.91
N HIS A 776 -51.82 -131.49 -33.72
CA HIS A 776 -52.60 -132.67 -33.34
C HIS A 776 -53.85 -132.83 -34.21
N ASN A 777 -54.59 -131.73 -34.42
CA ASN A 777 -55.80 -131.72 -35.26
C ASN A 777 -55.46 -132.03 -36.73
N GLU A 778 -54.44 -131.39 -37.29
CA GLU A 778 -53.97 -131.63 -38.66
C GLU A 778 -53.48 -133.08 -38.88
N HIS A 779 -52.87 -133.70 -37.86
CA HIS A 779 -52.45 -135.10 -37.93
C HIS A 779 -53.65 -136.05 -37.93
N THR A 780 -54.63 -135.78 -37.05
CA THR A 780 -55.87 -136.56 -36.92
C THR A 780 -56.71 -136.49 -38.20
N GLU A 781 -56.87 -135.30 -38.79
CA GLU A 781 -57.57 -135.11 -40.05
C GLU A 781 -56.91 -135.88 -41.21
N ARG A 782 -55.58 -135.84 -41.31
CA ARG A 782 -54.82 -136.64 -42.30
C ARG A 782 -55.02 -138.14 -42.13
N LEU A 783 -55.19 -138.62 -40.91
CA LEU A 783 -55.44 -140.03 -40.59
C LEU A 783 -56.87 -140.45 -40.93
N ILE A 784 -57.87 -139.63 -40.58
CA ILE A 784 -59.27 -139.85 -40.95
C ILE A 784 -59.41 -139.95 -42.47
N ASN A 785 -58.81 -139.01 -43.21
CA ASN A 785 -58.86 -139.01 -44.68
C ASN A 785 -58.20 -140.26 -45.29
N ARG A 786 -57.05 -140.70 -44.76
CA ARG A 786 -56.41 -141.97 -45.17
C ARG A 786 -57.29 -143.19 -44.88
N THR A 787 -57.96 -143.22 -43.74
CA THR A 787 -58.85 -144.31 -43.31
C THR A 787 -60.07 -144.40 -44.22
N HIS A 788 -60.70 -143.25 -44.50
CA HIS A 788 -61.82 -143.14 -45.42
C HIS A 788 -61.47 -143.68 -46.80
N GLN A 789 -60.25 -143.39 -47.29
CA GLN A 789 -59.78 -143.90 -48.58
C GLN A 789 -59.61 -145.44 -48.57
N ARG A 790 -59.01 -146.02 -47.52
CA ARG A 790 -58.84 -147.48 -47.39
C ARG A 790 -60.19 -148.22 -47.36
N ILE A 791 -61.21 -147.65 -46.71
CA ILE A 791 -62.56 -148.24 -46.68
C ILE A 791 -63.19 -148.24 -48.08
N LYS A 792 -63.03 -147.15 -48.85
CA LYS A 792 -63.52 -147.06 -50.24
C LYS A 792 -62.91 -148.13 -51.14
N ASP A 793 -61.60 -148.38 -50.99
CA ASP A 793 -60.88 -149.36 -51.81
C ASP A 793 -61.43 -150.78 -51.57
N GLU A 794 -61.72 -151.16 -50.33
CA GLU A 794 -62.23 -152.51 -50.02
C GLU A 794 -63.70 -152.71 -50.42
N MET A 795 -64.54 -151.66 -50.34
CA MET A 795 -65.88 -151.68 -50.95
C MET A 795 -65.84 -151.94 -52.46
N TYR A 796 -64.86 -151.36 -53.15
CA TYR A 796 -64.70 -151.53 -54.60
C TYR A 796 -64.36 -152.99 -54.96
N ARG A 797 -63.55 -153.64 -54.13
CA ARG A 797 -63.11 -155.04 -54.29
C ARG A 797 -64.28 -156.03 -54.23
N ILE A 798 -65.25 -155.81 -53.34
CA ILE A 798 -66.45 -156.67 -53.20
C ILE A 798 -67.41 -156.52 -54.37
N LYS A 799 -67.65 -155.28 -54.83
CA LYS A 799 -68.48 -155.03 -56.01
C LYS A 799 -67.96 -155.76 -57.26
N MET A 800 -66.64 -155.93 -57.39
CA MET A 800 -66.05 -156.68 -58.50
C MET A 800 -66.33 -158.19 -58.43
N LYS A 801 -66.23 -158.80 -57.24
CA LYS A 801 -66.56 -160.23 -57.07
C LYS A 801 -68.04 -160.53 -57.37
N GLN A 802 -68.96 -159.65 -56.94
CA GLN A 802 -70.39 -159.76 -57.27
C GLN A 802 -70.64 -159.74 -58.78
N ARG A 803 -69.95 -158.85 -59.50
CA ARG A 803 -70.06 -158.75 -60.96
C ARG A 803 -69.61 -160.01 -61.66
N GLN A 804 -68.52 -160.63 -61.22
CA GLN A 804 -68.01 -161.87 -61.83
C GLN A 804 -69.01 -163.03 -61.73
N ILE A 805 -69.67 -163.21 -60.58
CA ILE A 805 -70.66 -164.27 -60.38
C ILE A 805 -71.88 -164.10 -61.28
N ASN A 806 -72.39 -162.86 -61.38
CA ASN A 806 -73.51 -162.54 -62.29
C ASN A 806 -73.18 -162.83 -63.76
N ILE A 807 -71.93 -162.64 -64.19
CA ILE A 807 -71.49 -162.94 -65.55
C ILE A 807 -71.53 -164.45 -65.81
N HIS A 808 -71.06 -165.27 -64.88
CA HIS A 808 -71.09 -166.73 -65.02
C HIS A 808 -72.52 -167.28 -65.06
N LEU A 809 -73.41 -166.76 -64.22
CA LEU A 809 -74.84 -167.14 -64.20
C LEU A 809 -75.54 -166.85 -65.53
N LYS A 810 -75.30 -165.67 -66.11
CA LYS A 810 -75.89 -165.33 -67.43
C LYS A 810 -75.38 -166.23 -68.55
N LYS A 811 -74.10 -166.59 -68.54
CA LYS A 811 -73.55 -167.54 -69.52
C LYS A 811 -74.23 -168.90 -69.43
N LEU A 812 -74.40 -169.42 -68.21
CA LEU A 812 -75.02 -170.72 -67.98
C LEU A 812 -76.48 -170.76 -68.46
N VAL A 813 -77.26 -169.73 -68.15
CA VAL A 813 -78.67 -169.64 -68.58
C VAL A 813 -78.80 -169.70 -70.10
N ASN A 814 -78.00 -168.89 -70.81
CA ASN A 814 -78.00 -168.90 -72.28
C ASN A 814 -77.58 -170.26 -72.85
N GLU A 815 -76.62 -170.94 -72.23
CA GLU A 815 -76.13 -172.24 -72.67
C GLU A 815 -77.14 -173.37 -72.42
N PHE A 816 -77.93 -173.25 -71.34
CA PHE A 816 -79.00 -174.19 -71.00
C PHE A 816 -80.16 -174.12 -71.99
N GLU A 817 -80.60 -172.91 -72.36
CA GLU A 817 -81.70 -172.70 -73.33
C GLU A 817 -81.43 -173.37 -74.69
N VAL A 818 -80.18 -173.38 -75.15
CA VAL A 818 -79.79 -173.97 -76.46
C VAL A 818 -79.79 -175.50 -76.44
N ASN A 819 -79.64 -176.13 -75.27
CA ASN A 819 -79.42 -177.57 -75.15
C ASN A 819 -80.59 -178.34 -74.51
N VAL A 820 -81.75 -177.70 -74.35
CA VAL A 820 -82.95 -178.30 -73.75
C VAL A 820 -83.38 -179.56 -74.51
N GLY A 821 -83.62 -180.65 -73.76
CA GLY A 821 -84.09 -181.95 -74.26
C GLY A 821 -82.98 -182.96 -74.60
N LYS A 822 -81.70 -182.57 -74.58
CA LYS A 822 -80.57 -183.48 -74.79
C LYS A 822 -80.15 -184.12 -73.47
N TYR A 823 -80.55 -185.37 -73.25
CA TYR A 823 -80.26 -186.11 -72.01
C TYR A 823 -78.77 -186.15 -71.63
N GLY A 824 -77.83 -186.13 -72.60
CA GLY A 824 -76.39 -186.08 -72.31
C GLY A 824 -75.85 -184.73 -71.84
N TYR A 825 -76.60 -183.63 -71.94
CA TYR A 825 -76.16 -182.29 -71.51
C TYR A 825 -76.45 -182.00 -70.03
N LEU A 826 -77.30 -182.80 -69.39
CA LEU A 826 -77.67 -182.64 -67.98
C LEU A 826 -76.46 -182.74 -67.05
N ASP A 827 -75.55 -183.69 -67.28
CA ASP A 827 -74.35 -183.86 -66.45
C ASP A 827 -73.41 -182.65 -66.56
N THR A 828 -73.24 -182.09 -67.77
CA THR A 828 -72.40 -180.89 -68.00
C THR A 828 -73.02 -179.62 -67.41
N LEU A 829 -74.36 -179.53 -67.39
CA LEU A 829 -75.05 -178.42 -66.72
C LEU A 829 -74.85 -178.49 -65.20
N MET A 830 -74.98 -179.69 -64.62
CA MET A 830 -74.80 -179.90 -63.18
C MET A 830 -73.39 -179.50 -62.73
N GLU A 831 -72.34 -179.90 -63.45
CA GLU A 831 -70.96 -179.48 -63.17
C GLU A 831 -70.77 -177.95 -63.21
N LYS A 832 -71.40 -177.27 -64.17
CA LYS A 832 -71.28 -175.81 -64.29
C LYS A 832 -72.13 -175.07 -63.26
N LEU A 833 -73.30 -175.61 -62.88
CA LEU A 833 -74.10 -175.10 -61.76
C LEU A 833 -73.32 -175.22 -60.46
N ASP A 834 -72.67 -176.36 -60.22
CA ASP A 834 -71.81 -176.55 -59.04
C ASP A 834 -70.68 -175.52 -59.01
N GLY A 835 -69.99 -175.27 -60.13
CA GLY A 835 -68.95 -174.23 -60.19
C GLY A 835 -69.47 -172.81 -59.92
N ILE A 836 -70.71 -172.50 -60.28
CA ILE A 836 -71.33 -171.20 -59.95
C ILE A 836 -71.80 -171.17 -58.51
N PHE A 837 -72.35 -172.27 -57.98
CA PHE A 837 -72.76 -172.37 -56.58
C PHE A 837 -71.56 -172.31 -55.65
N ASP A 838 -70.41 -172.90 -56.00
CA ASP A 838 -69.14 -172.72 -55.28
C ASP A 838 -68.70 -171.26 -55.29
N GLY A 839 -68.83 -170.56 -56.43
CA GLY A 839 -68.59 -169.13 -56.52
C GLY A 839 -69.54 -168.29 -55.66
N PHE A 840 -70.83 -168.66 -55.64
CA PHE A 840 -71.86 -168.03 -54.81
C PHE A 840 -71.65 -168.30 -53.32
N TYR A 841 -71.20 -169.50 -52.95
CA TYR A 841 -70.90 -169.92 -51.59
C TYR A 841 -69.63 -169.23 -51.08
N ALA A 842 -68.59 -169.09 -51.91
CA ALA A 842 -67.40 -168.32 -51.59
C ALA A 842 -67.71 -166.82 -51.41
N PHE A 843 -68.60 -166.25 -52.24
CA PHE A 843 -69.03 -164.85 -52.09
C PHE A 843 -70.02 -164.64 -50.94
N SER A 844 -70.90 -165.60 -50.67
CA SER A 844 -71.74 -165.58 -49.48
C SER A 844 -70.87 -165.68 -48.24
N ASN A 845 -69.83 -166.49 -48.17
CA ASN A 845 -68.92 -166.50 -47.01
C ASN A 845 -68.14 -165.18 -46.80
N ILE A 846 -67.97 -164.36 -47.84
CA ILE A 846 -67.35 -163.03 -47.74
C ILE A 846 -68.33 -161.96 -47.20
N ILE A 847 -69.65 -162.16 -47.40
CA ILE A 847 -70.71 -161.18 -47.09
C ILE A 847 -71.60 -161.61 -45.92
N ALA A 848 -71.87 -162.91 -45.80
CA ALA A 848 -72.65 -163.56 -44.78
C ALA A 848 -71.75 -163.79 -43.57
N HIS A 849 -71.98 -162.97 -42.55
CA HIS A 849 -71.50 -163.22 -41.21
C HIS A 849 -72.75 -163.41 -40.32
N PRO A 850 -72.80 -164.44 -39.44
CA PRO A 850 -73.99 -164.79 -38.66
C PRO A 850 -74.28 -163.84 -37.48
N GLN A 851 -73.58 -162.72 -37.38
CA GLN A 851 -73.82 -161.73 -36.33
C GLN A 851 -73.83 -160.30 -36.92
N PRO A 852 -74.86 -159.49 -36.62
CA PRO A 852 -74.89 -158.09 -37.02
C PRO A 852 -73.71 -157.34 -36.41
N ILE A 853 -73.32 -156.21 -37.01
CA ILE A 853 -72.41 -155.24 -36.37
C ILE A 853 -73.03 -154.84 -35.04
N VAL A 854 -72.55 -155.40 -33.94
CA VAL A 854 -72.91 -154.92 -32.60
C VAL A 854 -71.87 -153.89 -32.22
N LEU A 855 -72.20 -152.62 -32.41
CA LEU A 855 -71.49 -151.54 -31.73
C LEU A 855 -71.87 -151.64 -30.26
N TYR A 856 -71.02 -152.26 -29.45
CA TYR A 856 -71.20 -152.28 -28.01
C TYR A 856 -70.86 -150.88 -27.47
N SER A 857 -71.85 -150.20 -26.89
CA SER A 857 -71.56 -149.29 -25.78
C SER A 857 -71.41 -150.17 -24.54
N ALA A 858 -70.45 -149.88 -23.67
CA ALA A 858 -70.13 -150.74 -22.54
C ALA A 858 -71.35 -151.10 -21.66
N HIS A 859 -72.47 -150.36 -21.73
CA HIS A 859 -73.64 -150.50 -20.85
C HIS A 859 -75.03 -150.57 -21.56
N GLY A 860 -75.13 -150.79 -22.88
CA GLY A 860 -76.39 -151.24 -23.49
C GLY A 860 -77.50 -150.20 -23.74
N GLU A 861 -77.20 -148.90 -23.86
CA GLU A 861 -78.14 -147.86 -24.36
C GLU A 861 -77.58 -147.09 -25.57
N THR A 862 -78.47 -146.50 -26.39
CA THR A 862 -78.16 -145.65 -27.57
C THR A 862 -77.30 -144.44 -27.19
N ILE A 863 -76.10 -144.34 -27.75
CA ILE A 863 -75.11 -143.31 -27.42
C ILE A 863 -75.52 -141.96 -28.04
N SER A 864 -76.10 -141.08 -27.22
CA SER A 864 -76.03 -139.63 -27.43
C SER A 864 -75.04 -138.94 -26.48
N GLU A 865 -74.49 -139.61 -25.46
CA GLU A 865 -73.56 -138.99 -24.52
C GLU A 865 -72.57 -140.02 -23.92
N ALA A 866 -71.28 -139.93 -24.27
CA ALA A 866 -70.23 -140.68 -23.57
C ALA A 866 -69.05 -139.74 -23.24
N LYS A 867 -68.90 -139.46 -21.94
CA LYS A 867 -67.80 -138.70 -21.33
C LYS A 867 -66.55 -139.56 -21.20
N HIS A 868 -65.40 -138.87 -21.32
CA HIS A 868 -64.02 -139.29 -21.13
C HIS A 868 -63.79 -140.57 -20.28
N SER A 869 -63.35 -141.65 -20.95
CA SER A 869 -62.57 -142.71 -20.32
C SER A 869 -61.33 -142.99 -21.18
N GLY A 870 -60.18 -143.23 -20.53
CA GLY A 870 -58.82 -143.14 -21.10
C GLY A 870 -58.42 -144.20 -22.13
N ASP A 871 -59.36 -144.95 -22.70
CA ASP A 871 -59.06 -145.96 -23.71
C ASP A 871 -60.22 -146.14 -24.70
N TYR A 872 -60.41 -145.18 -25.61
CA TYR A 872 -61.45 -145.24 -26.66
C TYR A 872 -61.38 -146.53 -27.48
N LEU A 873 -60.19 -147.12 -27.64
CA LEU A 873 -60.05 -148.44 -28.25
C LEU A 873 -60.79 -149.53 -27.48
N LYS A 874 -60.72 -149.57 -26.14
CA LYS A 874 -61.47 -150.54 -25.32
C LYS A 874 -62.97 -150.32 -25.39
N CYS A 875 -63.44 -149.10 -25.65
CA CYS A 875 -64.87 -148.83 -25.77
C CYS A 875 -65.45 -149.25 -27.13
N LEU A 876 -64.64 -149.30 -28.19
CA LEU A 876 -65.07 -149.70 -29.53
C LEU A 876 -64.68 -151.15 -29.89
N TYR A 877 -63.62 -151.67 -29.27
CA TYR A 877 -63.06 -153.00 -29.48
C TYR A 877 -62.55 -153.58 -28.14
N ASP A 878 -63.26 -154.56 -27.58
CA ASP A 878 -62.85 -155.25 -26.34
C ASP A 878 -61.55 -156.07 -26.53
N GLN A 879 -61.31 -156.54 -27.75
CA GLN A 879 -60.12 -157.28 -28.18
C GLN A 879 -59.74 -156.88 -29.62
N GLU A 880 -58.49 -157.12 -30.01
CA GLU A 880 -58.03 -156.89 -31.39
C GLU A 880 -58.89 -157.72 -32.37
N PRO A 881 -59.59 -157.08 -33.34
CA PRO A 881 -60.51 -157.80 -34.21
C PRO A 881 -59.77 -158.88 -35.00
N SER A 882 -60.32 -160.11 -35.03
CA SER A 882 -59.74 -161.26 -35.75
C SER A 882 -59.64 -160.97 -37.24
N GLU A 883 -58.59 -161.47 -37.90
CA GLU A 883 -58.30 -161.24 -39.33
C GLU A 883 -58.88 -162.38 -40.18
N GLU A 884 -60.20 -162.35 -40.34
CA GLU A 884 -60.93 -163.30 -41.18
C GLU A 884 -61.09 -162.74 -42.60
N ASP A 885 -61.13 -163.60 -43.62
CA ASP A 885 -61.24 -163.16 -45.03
C ASP A 885 -62.67 -162.76 -45.42
N ASN A 886 -63.33 -161.97 -44.56
CA ASN A 886 -64.64 -161.37 -44.77
C ASN A 886 -64.58 -159.83 -44.69
N PHE A 887 -65.57 -159.15 -45.26
CA PHE A 887 -65.54 -157.69 -45.41
C PHE A 887 -65.54 -156.94 -44.07
N LEU A 888 -66.39 -157.38 -43.15
CA LEU A 888 -66.63 -156.75 -41.87
C LEU A 888 -65.40 -156.80 -40.96
N SER A 889 -64.74 -157.96 -40.93
CA SER A 889 -63.47 -158.15 -40.21
C SER A 889 -62.38 -157.20 -40.74
N LYS A 890 -62.22 -157.08 -42.07
CA LYS A 890 -61.28 -156.11 -42.68
C LYS A 890 -61.63 -154.65 -42.39
N LEU A 891 -62.92 -154.30 -42.35
CA LEU A 891 -63.36 -152.94 -42.06
C LEU A 891 -63.12 -152.58 -40.58
N ASN A 892 -63.40 -153.50 -39.67
CA ASN A 892 -63.07 -153.40 -38.25
C ASN A 892 -61.55 -153.29 -38.05
N ARG A 893 -60.75 -154.02 -38.82
CA ARG A 893 -59.29 -153.93 -38.77
C ARG A 893 -58.77 -152.56 -39.22
N ILE A 894 -59.27 -152.05 -40.35
CA ILE A 894 -58.90 -150.71 -40.86
C ILE A 894 -59.26 -149.61 -39.85
N LEU A 895 -60.44 -149.69 -39.24
CA LEU A 895 -60.87 -148.75 -38.22
C LEU A 895 -60.04 -148.88 -36.93
N TYR A 896 -59.76 -150.10 -36.46
CA TYR A 896 -58.93 -150.37 -35.30
C TYR A 896 -57.50 -149.83 -35.45
N ASP A 897 -56.84 -150.09 -36.59
CA ASP A 897 -55.48 -149.61 -36.87
C ASP A 897 -55.42 -148.08 -36.85
N SER A 898 -56.37 -147.43 -37.52
CA SER A 898 -56.44 -145.98 -37.60
C SER A 898 -56.75 -145.31 -36.27
N LEU A 899 -57.68 -145.87 -35.48
CA LEU A 899 -57.95 -145.39 -34.12
C LEU A 899 -56.76 -145.63 -33.20
N SER A 900 -56.04 -146.76 -33.34
CA SER A 900 -54.86 -147.09 -32.54
C SER A 900 -53.70 -146.12 -32.85
N GLU A 901 -53.53 -145.74 -34.11
CA GLU A 901 -52.53 -144.75 -34.52
C GLU A 901 -52.87 -143.35 -34.00
N ILE A 902 -54.13 -142.91 -34.08
CA ILE A 902 -54.59 -141.65 -33.47
C ILE A 902 -54.32 -141.65 -31.95
N GLN A 903 -54.68 -142.74 -31.26
CA GLN A 903 -54.53 -142.82 -29.81
C GLN A 903 -53.05 -142.93 -29.37
N ARG A 904 -52.18 -143.60 -30.14
CA ARG A 904 -50.73 -143.59 -29.93
C ARG A 904 -50.14 -142.21 -30.15
N TYR A 905 -50.62 -141.46 -31.14
CA TYR A 905 -50.20 -140.08 -31.38
C TYR A 905 -50.63 -139.18 -30.21
N SER A 906 -51.90 -139.24 -29.77
CA SER A 906 -52.39 -138.53 -28.58
C SER A 906 -51.57 -138.87 -27.31
N LYS A 907 -51.25 -140.15 -27.06
CA LYS A 907 -50.42 -140.55 -25.90
C LYS A 907 -48.98 -140.02 -25.99
N ARG A 908 -48.38 -139.94 -27.19
CA ARG A 908 -47.06 -139.32 -27.39
C ARG A 908 -47.10 -137.80 -27.24
N SER A 909 -48.18 -137.14 -27.66
CA SER A 909 -48.39 -135.71 -27.46
C SER A 909 -48.56 -135.34 -25.98
N ILE A 910 -49.15 -136.24 -25.18
CA ILE A 910 -49.37 -136.05 -23.73
C ILE A 910 -48.15 -136.42 -22.87
N GLN A 911 -47.27 -137.34 -23.31
CA GLN A 911 -46.02 -137.66 -22.61
C GLN A 911 -44.88 -136.63 -22.79
N VAL A 912 -45.08 -135.60 -23.61
CA VAL A 912 -44.15 -134.49 -23.83
C VAL A 912 -44.72 -133.16 -23.25
N GLN A 913 -45.86 -133.24 -22.54
CA GLN A 913 -46.26 -132.25 -21.53
C GLN A 913 -45.55 -132.57 -20.21
#